data_AF-A0A7X7AMT3-F1
#
_entry.id   AF-A0A7X7AMT3-F1
#
_cell.length_a   1.000
_cell.length_b   1.000
_cell.length_c   1.000
_cell.angle_alpha   90.00
_cell.angle_beta   90.00
_cell.angle_gamma   90.00
#
_symmetry.space_group_name_H-M   'P 1'
#
loop_
_entity.id
_entity.type
_entity.pdbx_description
1 polymer ?
#
loop_
_entity_poly.entity_id
_entity_poly.type
_entity_poly.pdbx_seq_one_letter_code
_entity_poly.pdbx_strand_id
1 'polypeptide(L)'
;AFSAKARADTRWVDMDGAGTLARLAMEHEAYRSAIFYPLDQKAEFEHRPEEAVGLGLFMREHIRLLSRAVAGYPGSVPDELVEALASAVRSGSSNHSEKHRADAFTYSLDSVVGLESDLIEAVNRLEVPAQQQKLIEALLLVEEPLVLALLLPRVPAIHHEAVRKRLLSLTPQEASSPTFVTQITERVQAFLDAGLPDMATAYLREGERVLRGGMPADLAVQRLNLQLQIHYLSGDFGAIRSVAIPDGLQPEQRVEAQRTRDFFRALVCLKMTPPAPDKAVEIFRRLYQEHSFSAYAINLLAARIAELFGEKLFRTLTGEEAEMACLALAESDQAIPRFGALSDMARAIHIPNYATMLLALGEPRKALNALKELSPTERSLESTVFEAIASARLGEPDRARALIRSGEERYGSRDLLEAARNHIDHSAGFGAAPRTLSQAEERINLRAALKSLMEFSPSEQAAIISGSTLDQFLTTTFQDALAAFHRTLSFLKLDRNRFDEDDFNGIVAALVEARLEGLLGWQAHEQSPGGYTRKGNAGRRDFAIRRRGEDIAMFEALKASQPNDQRIKEHLHKLFGYSSANILFLVIYSDRPDASEMRDAVWEVAAQPPTGTTYLHRTHIAAEGVRPAAIRGAYKRDGIDVTVIFFVIDMRQSSQRAAVGAPTVFLGAE
;
A
#
# COMPACT_ATOMS: atom_id res chain seq x y z
N ALA A 1 5.71 0.28 -26.58
CA ALA A 1 5.24 0.47 -25.19
C ALA A 1 4.46 -0.75 -24.65
N PHE A 2 3.29 -1.10 -25.20
CA PHE A 2 2.52 -2.29 -24.78
C PHE A 2 3.24 -3.63 -24.99
N SER A 3 4.03 -3.76 -26.06
CA SER A 3 4.86 -4.97 -26.34
C SER A 3 6.05 -5.14 -25.38
N ALA A 4 6.55 -4.05 -24.79
CA ALA A 4 7.63 -4.08 -23.81
C ALA A 4 7.11 -4.41 -22.40
N LYS A 5 5.93 -3.88 -22.02
CA LYS A 5 5.22 -4.23 -20.77
C LYS A 5 4.90 -5.74 -20.71
N ALA A 6 4.53 -6.35 -21.84
CA ALA A 6 4.27 -7.79 -21.95
C ALA A 6 5.53 -8.68 -21.82
N ARG A 7 6.73 -8.14 -22.02
CA ARG A 7 8.00 -8.89 -21.96
C ARG A 7 8.66 -8.90 -20.57
N ALA A 8 8.19 -8.09 -19.63
CA ALA A 8 8.92 -7.81 -18.39
C ALA A 8 8.05 -7.68 -17.13
N ASP A 9 6.82 -8.22 -17.09
CA ASP A 9 6.03 -8.15 -15.85
C ASP A 9 6.60 -9.11 -14.79
N THR A 10 7.48 -8.61 -13.92
CA THR A 10 8.11 -9.37 -12.82
C THR A 10 7.39 -9.17 -11.48
N ARG A 11 6.28 -8.43 -11.48
CA ARG A 11 5.51 -8.09 -10.28
C ARG A 11 5.04 -9.31 -9.48
N TRP A 12 5.00 -10.47 -10.12
CA TRP A 12 4.57 -11.76 -9.58
C TRP A 12 5.68 -12.58 -8.88
N VAL A 13 6.96 -12.21 -9.02
CA VAL A 13 8.07 -12.92 -8.38
C VAL A 13 8.33 -12.31 -7.01
N ASP A 14 8.05 -13.05 -5.93
CA ASP A 14 8.36 -12.63 -4.55
C ASP A 14 9.86 -12.74 -4.24
N MET A 15 10.26 -12.36 -3.03
CA MET A 15 11.69 -12.36 -2.62
C MET A 15 12.30 -13.77 -2.68
N ASP A 16 11.59 -14.77 -2.19
CA ASP A 16 12.06 -16.16 -2.16
C ASP A 16 12.18 -16.76 -3.57
N GLY A 17 11.20 -16.47 -4.44
CA GLY A 17 11.22 -16.84 -5.84
C GLY A 17 12.38 -16.17 -6.59
N ALA A 18 12.61 -14.88 -6.36
CA ALA A 18 13.71 -14.14 -6.98
C ALA A 18 15.08 -14.66 -6.51
N GLY A 19 15.23 -14.94 -5.21
CA GLY A 19 16.44 -15.55 -4.65
C GLY A 19 16.72 -16.93 -5.24
N THR A 20 15.67 -17.74 -5.45
CA THR A 20 15.78 -19.05 -6.11
C THR A 20 16.22 -18.92 -7.56
N LEU A 21 15.64 -17.98 -8.33
CA LEU A 21 16.03 -17.72 -9.72
C LEU A 21 17.50 -17.29 -9.82
N ALA A 22 17.95 -16.40 -8.94
CA ALA A 22 19.34 -15.98 -8.90
C ALA A 22 20.30 -17.12 -8.54
N ARG A 23 19.90 -18.03 -7.65
CA ARG A 23 20.69 -19.24 -7.36
C ARG A 23 20.80 -20.15 -8.58
N LEU A 24 19.69 -20.39 -9.30
CA LEU A 24 19.71 -21.17 -10.55
C LEU A 24 20.57 -20.49 -11.63
N ALA A 25 20.54 -19.16 -11.70
CA ALA A 25 21.39 -18.36 -12.59
C ALA A 25 22.89 -18.48 -12.23
N MET A 26 23.22 -18.59 -10.94
CA MET A 26 24.59 -18.85 -10.49
C MET A 26 25.06 -20.24 -10.91
N GLU A 27 24.19 -21.25 -10.83
CA GLU A 27 24.49 -22.65 -11.17
C GLU A 27 24.61 -22.89 -12.69
N HIS A 28 23.97 -22.06 -13.52
CA HIS A 28 23.91 -22.24 -14.98
C HIS A 28 24.21 -20.95 -15.76
N GLU A 29 25.31 -20.94 -16.51
CA GLU A 29 25.80 -19.78 -17.28
C GLU A 29 24.75 -19.19 -18.25
N ALA A 30 23.98 -20.04 -18.94
CA ALA A 30 22.94 -19.59 -19.87
C ALA A 30 21.82 -18.80 -19.18
N TYR A 31 21.45 -19.17 -17.96
CA TYR A 31 20.46 -18.43 -17.16
C TYR A 31 21.07 -17.18 -16.53
N ARG A 32 22.38 -17.19 -16.26
CA ARG A 32 23.10 -16.02 -15.74
C ARG A 32 22.98 -14.83 -16.67
N SER A 33 23.36 -14.99 -17.93
CA SER A 33 23.24 -13.89 -18.92
C SER A 33 21.77 -13.48 -19.10
N ALA A 34 20.84 -14.43 -19.15
CA ALA A 34 19.43 -14.15 -19.39
C ALA A 34 18.72 -13.45 -18.21
N ILE A 35 19.17 -13.64 -16.96
CA ILE A 35 18.52 -13.06 -15.77
C ILE A 35 19.27 -11.82 -15.29
N PHE A 36 20.60 -11.81 -15.32
CA PHE A 36 21.39 -10.70 -14.79
C PHE A 36 21.61 -9.60 -15.83
N TYR A 37 21.68 -9.97 -17.10
CA TYR A 37 21.97 -9.06 -18.21
C TYR A 37 21.05 -9.34 -19.42
N PRO A 38 19.72 -9.30 -19.24
CA PRO A 38 18.74 -9.71 -20.25
C PRO A 38 18.71 -8.83 -21.51
N LEU A 39 19.30 -7.64 -21.46
CA LEU A 39 19.32 -6.68 -22.57
C LEU A 39 20.72 -6.10 -22.78
N ASP A 40 21.15 -6.07 -24.03
CA ASP A 40 22.23 -5.19 -24.47
C ASP A 40 21.66 -3.79 -24.69
N GLN A 41 21.70 -2.97 -23.64
CA GLN A 41 21.15 -1.62 -23.63
C GLN A 41 21.76 -0.72 -24.69
N LYS A 42 23.07 -0.90 -24.98
CA LYS A 42 23.75 -0.09 -25.98
C LYS A 42 23.16 -0.36 -27.35
N ALA A 43 22.99 -1.63 -27.69
CA ALA A 43 22.34 -2.04 -28.93
C ALA A 43 20.90 -1.51 -29.02
N GLU A 44 20.09 -1.63 -27.96
CA GLU A 44 18.69 -1.16 -27.97
C GLU A 44 18.58 0.36 -28.19
N PHE A 45 19.43 1.16 -27.53
CA PHE A 45 19.46 2.62 -27.71
C PHE A 45 19.90 3.04 -29.11
N GLU A 46 20.86 2.34 -29.71
CA GLU A 46 21.34 2.61 -31.07
C GLU A 46 20.28 2.27 -32.14
N HIS A 47 19.42 1.28 -31.87
CA HIS A 47 18.41 0.83 -32.83
C HIS A 47 17.06 1.53 -32.70
N ARG A 48 16.67 1.96 -31.48
CA ARG A 48 15.32 2.50 -31.20
C ARG A 48 15.32 3.60 -30.12
N PRO A 49 15.93 4.77 -30.37
CA PRO A 49 15.97 5.86 -29.40
C PRO A 49 14.57 6.37 -28.98
N GLU A 50 13.56 6.20 -29.83
CA GLU A 50 12.16 6.53 -29.55
C GLU A 50 11.47 5.60 -28.54
N GLU A 51 12.03 4.43 -28.23
CA GLU A 51 11.50 3.48 -27.26
C GLU A 51 12.01 3.69 -25.81
N ALA A 52 12.69 4.81 -25.52
CA ALA A 52 13.30 5.11 -24.21
C ALA A 52 12.36 4.89 -23.00
N VAL A 53 11.07 5.21 -23.15
CA VAL A 53 10.03 4.98 -22.12
C VAL A 53 9.79 3.49 -21.89
N GLY A 54 9.74 2.68 -22.95
CA GLY A 54 9.58 1.23 -22.87
C GLY A 54 10.80 0.54 -22.29
N LEU A 55 11.99 1.06 -22.60
CA LEU A 55 13.24 0.60 -22.01
C LEU A 55 13.32 0.93 -20.52
N GLY A 56 12.90 2.13 -20.11
CA GLY A 56 12.80 2.50 -18.69
C GLY A 56 11.88 1.56 -17.89
N LEU A 57 10.71 1.19 -18.45
CA LEU A 57 9.80 0.21 -17.85
C LEU A 57 10.44 -1.16 -17.69
N PHE A 58 11.13 -1.64 -18.72
CA PHE A 58 11.85 -2.91 -18.65
C PHE A 58 12.90 -2.87 -17.53
N MET A 59 13.70 -1.82 -17.50
CA MET A 59 14.77 -1.66 -16.52
C MET A 59 14.24 -1.57 -15.11
N ARG A 60 13.10 -0.90 -14.92
CA ARG A 60 12.40 -0.83 -13.63
C ARG A 60 12.10 -2.23 -13.09
N GLU A 61 11.50 -3.08 -13.92
CA GLU A 61 11.14 -4.46 -13.55
C GLU A 61 12.40 -5.33 -13.34
N HIS A 62 13.43 -5.12 -14.15
CA HIS A 62 14.70 -5.84 -13.98
C HIS A 62 15.41 -5.46 -12.66
N ILE A 63 15.50 -4.17 -12.34
CA ILE A 63 16.02 -3.69 -11.05
C ILE A 63 15.19 -4.28 -9.91
N ARG A 64 13.87 -4.35 -10.05
CA ARG A 64 12.96 -4.93 -9.06
C ARG A 64 13.28 -6.40 -8.79
N LEU A 65 13.36 -7.20 -9.85
CA LEU A 65 13.70 -8.63 -9.77
C LEU A 65 15.06 -8.82 -9.08
N LEU A 66 16.08 -8.06 -9.48
CA LEU A 66 17.42 -8.16 -8.89
C LEU A 66 17.46 -7.70 -7.42
N SER A 67 16.70 -6.66 -7.07
CA SER A 67 16.58 -6.19 -5.69
C SER A 67 15.97 -7.27 -4.79
N ARG A 68 14.88 -7.89 -5.24
CA ARG A 68 14.26 -9.03 -4.57
C ARG A 68 15.18 -10.25 -4.49
N ALA A 69 15.95 -10.50 -5.54
CA ALA A 69 16.92 -11.59 -5.55
C ALA A 69 18.04 -11.38 -4.53
N VAL A 70 18.54 -10.16 -4.36
CA VAL A 70 19.50 -9.81 -3.30
C VAL A 70 18.87 -10.00 -1.93
N ALA A 71 17.68 -9.45 -1.71
CA ALA A 71 16.95 -9.54 -0.44
C ALA A 71 16.69 -11.00 -0.01
N GLY A 72 16.17 -11.82 -0.93
CA GLY A 72 15.79 -13.21 -0.69
C GLY A 72 16.88 -14.25 -0.94
N TYR A 73 18.14 -13.85 -1.16
CA TYR A 73 19.20 -14.82 -1.44
C TYR A 73 19.49 -15.70 -0.20
N PRO A 74 19.52 -17.04 -0.35
CA PRO A 74 19.82 -17.94 0.77
C PRO A 74 21.31 -17.86 1.13
N GLY A 75 21.63 -17.26 2.28
CA GLY A 75 23.00 -17.16 2.80
C GLY A 75 23.74 -15.88 2.41
N SER A 76 25.05 -15.94 2.18
CA SER A 76 25.82 -14.75 1.79
C SER A 76 25.52 -14.37 0.34
N VAL A 77 25.24 -13.10 0.08
CA VAL A 77 24.89 -12.60 -1.26
C VAL A 77 26.15 -12.61 -2.16
N PRO A 78 26.14 -13.25 -3.34
CA PRO A 78 27.28 -13.24 -4.25
C PRO A 78 27.58 -11.85 -4.79
N ASP A 79 28.87 -11.49 -4.87
CA ASP A 79 29.33 -10.21 -5.44
C ASP A 79 28.77 -9.96 -6.85
N GLU A 80 28.71 -10.99 -7.70
CA GLU A 80 28.22 -10.88 -9.07
C GLU A 80 26.74 -10.45 -9.14
N LEU A 81 25.90 -10.92 -8.20
CA LEU A 81 24.50 -10.50 -8.13
C LEU A 81 24.37 -9.03 -7.69
N VAL A 82 25.22 -8.60 -6.75
CA VAL A 82 25.28 -7.19 -6.32
C VAL A 82 25.75 -6.30 -7.47
N GLU A 83 26.75 -6.74 -8.23
CA GLU A 83 27.23 -6.01 -9.41
C GLU A 83 26.18 -5.92 -10.51
N ALA A 84 25.42 -6.99 -10.75
CA ALA A 84 24.31 -6.96 -11.70
C ALA A 84 23.25 -5.93 -11.28
N LEU A 85 22.84 -5.92 -10.01
CA LEU A 85 21.88 -4.94 -9.49
C LEU A 85 22.44 -3.51 -9.59
N ALA A 86 23.67 -3.28 -9.13
CA ALA A 86 24.30 -1.97 -9.18
C ALA A 86 24.45 -1.47 -10.63
N SER A 87 24.76 -2.37 -11.58
CA SER A 87 24.81 -2.05 -13.00
C SER A 87 23.43 -1.68 -13.56
N ALA A 88 22.39 -2.45 -13.23
CA ALA A 88 21.03 -2.16 -13.66
C ALA A 88 20.55 -0.79 -13.14
N VAL A 89 20.82 -0.48 -11.86
CA VAL A 89 20.53 0.83 -11.26
C VAL A 89 21.30 1.96 -11.95
N ARG A 90 22.60 1.78 -12.22
CA ARG A 90 23.42 2.77 -12.94
C ARG A 90 22.88 3.09 -14.33
N SER A 91 22.48 2.05 -15.05
CA SER A 91 21.88 2.23 -16.37
C SER A 91 20.50 2.91 -16.27
N GLY A 92 19.76 2.63 -15.20
CA GLY A 92 18.40 3.12 -14.97
C GLY A 92 18.32 4.54 -14.42
N SER A 93 19.45 5.16 -14.10
CA SER A 93 19.52 6.27 -13.15
C SER A 93 19.05 7.63 -13.69
N SER A 94 18.94 7.79 -15.01
CA SER A 94 18.70 9.07 -15.68
C SER A 94 18.23 8.88 -17.12
N ASN A 95 17.50 9.84 -17.70
CA ASN A 95 17.10 9.81 -19.11
C ASN A 95 18.16 10.48 -20.01
N HIS A 96 19.30 9.80 -20.22
CA HIS A 96 20.40 10.28 -21.05
C HIS A 96 20.67 9.25 -22.16
N SER A 97 19.96 9.37 -23.28
CA SER A 97 20.10 8.45 -24.42
C SER A 97 21.53 8.48 -25.01
N GLU A 98 22.21 9.62 -24.95
CA GLU A 98 23.60 9.80 -25.35
C GLU A 98 24.61 9.11 -24.42
N LYS A 99 24.20 8.73 -23.21
CA LYS A 99 24.98 7.92 -22.25
C LYS A 99 24.45 6.50 -22.13
N HIS A 100 23.54 6.09 -23.02
CA HIS A 100 22.84 4.79 -22.99
C HIS A 100 22.10 4.53 -21.67
N ARG A 101 21.43 5.57 -21.13
CA ARG A 101 20.64 5.47 -19.89
C ARG A 101 19.17 5.74 -20.15
N ALA A 102 18.31 4.88 -19.63
CA ALA A 102 16.86 5.04 -19.67
C ALA A 102 16.37 5.21 -18.23
N ASP A 103 15.52 6.21 -18.01
CA ASP A 103 15.06 6.50 -16.66
C ASP A 103 14.06 5.44 -16.18
N ALA A 104 14.54 4.53 -15.32
CA ALA A 104 13.74 3.49 -14.67
C ALA A 104 12.99 4.02 -13.43
N PHE A 105 13.36 5.20 -12.96
CA PHE A 105 12.87 5.80 -11.73
C PHE A 105 11.86 6.93 -11.99
N THR A 106 11.67 7.36 -13.24
CA THR A 106 10.69 8.39 -13.58
C THR A 106 9.28 8.04 -13.16
N TYR A 107 8.59 9.05 -12.63
CA TYR A 107 7.23 8.95 -12.10
C TYR A 107 6.14 8.75 -13.17
N SER A 108 6.43 9.00 -14.45
CA SER A 108 5.45 8.91 -15.54
C SER A 108 5.11 7.46 -15.94
N LEU A 109 5.75 6.47 -15.32
CA LEU A 109 5.74 5.06 -15.73
C LEU A 109 4.85 4.15 -14.88
N ASP A 110 3.67 4.62 -14.45
CA ASP A 110 2.72 3.91 -13.56
C ASP A 110 3.12 4.04 -12.07
N SER A 111 2.16 3.87 -11.14
CA SER A 111 2.34 4.25 -9.73
C SER A 111 3.64 3.69 -9.12
N VAL A 112 4.44 4.57 -8.54
CA VAL A 112 5.83 4.32 -8.11
C VAL A 112 5.94 3.25 -7.01
N VAL A 113 4.82 2.74 -6.48
CA VAL A 113 4.77 1.87 -5.33
C VAL A 113 5.44 0.51 -5.58
N GLY A 114 6.66 0.33 -5.05
CA GLY A 114 7.22 -0.99 -4.77
C GLY A 114 8.71 -1.15 -5.00
N LEU A 115 9.26 -0.50 -6.03
CA LEU A 115 10.68 -0.63 -6.37
C LEU A 115 11.59 -0.11 -5.25
N GLU A 116 11.21 1.00 -4.62
CA GLU A 116 11.99 1.66 -3.57
C GLU A 116 12.09 0.76 -2.35
N SER A 117 10.99 0.08 -2.02
CA SER A 117 10.98 -0.91 -0.93
C SER A 117 11.87 -2.10 -1.23
N ASP A 118 11.81 -2.63 -2.46
CA ASP A 118 12.66 -3.74 -2.87
C ASP A 118 14.15 -3.33 -2.80
N LEU A 119 14.48 -2.09 -3.19
CA LEU A 119 15.84 -1.53 -3.09
C LEU A 119 16.30 -1.29 -1.65
N ILE A 120 15.43 -0.76 -0.78
CA ILE A 120 15.73 -0.56 0.64
C ILE A 120 16.07 -1.91 1.29
N GLU A 121 15.26 -2.94 1.01
CA GLU A 121 15.50 -4.28 1.54
C GLU A 121 16.82 -4.85 1.02
N ALA A 122 17.09 -4.71 -0.28
CA ALA A 122 18.37 -5.13 -0.87
C ALA A 122 19.57 -4.44 -0.22
N VAL A 123 19.52 -3.12 0.04
CA VAL A 123 20.61 -2.38 0.70
C VAL A 123 20.83 -2.87 2.13
N ASN A 124 19.75 -3.07 2.89
CA ASN A 124 19.81 -3.49 4.29
C ASN A 124 20.22 -4.96 4.45
N ARG A 125 20.00 -5.78 3.42
CA ARG A 125 20.41 -7.19 3.39
C ARG A 125 21.92 -7.40 3.27
N LEU A 126 22.66 -6.44 2.71
CA LEU A 126 24.09 -6.55 2.44
C LEU A 126 24.91 -6.31 3.72
N GLU A 127 25.43 -7.39 4.29
CA GLU A 127 26.27 -7.36 5.50
C GLU A 127 27.73 -6.96 5.19
N VAL A 128 28.19 -7.19 3.95
CA VAL A 128 29.55 -6.85 3.53
C VAL A 128 29.63 -5.36 3.18
N PRO A 129 30.43 -4.54 3.90
CA PRO A 129 30.45 -3.09 3.69
C PRO A 129 30.79 -2.66 2.27
N ALA A 130 31.69 -3.39 1.59
CA ALA A 130 32.06 -3.11 0.21
C ALA A 130 30.91 -3.35 -0.78
N GLN A 131 30.09 -4.39 -0.57
CA GLN A 131 28.91 -4.66 -1.41
C GLN A 131 27.84 -3.59 -1.21
N GLN A 132 27.57 -3.22 0.05
CA GLN A 132 26.61 -2.18 0.37
C GLN A 132 27.03 -0.82 -0.21
N GLN A 133 28.30 -0.46 -0.09
CA GLN A 133 28.86 0.77 -0.65
C GLN A 133 28.67 0.84 -2.18
N LYS A 134 28.93 -0.25 -2.91
CA LYS A 134 28.73 -0.30 -4.37
C LYS A 134 27.29 -0.01 -4.78
N LEU A 135 26.31 -0.59 -4.07
CA LEU A 135 24.90 -0.36 -4.38
C LEU A 135 24.48 1.08 -4.03
N ILE A 136 24.96 1.62 -2.90
CA ILE A 136 24.74 3.02 -2.52
C ILE A 136 25.31 3.97 -3.58
N GLU A 137 26.52 3.74 -4.08
CA GLU A 137 27.13 4.56 -5.13
C GLU A 137 26.30 4.55 -6.43
N ALA A 138 25.73 3.40 -6.79
CA ALA A 138 24.80 3.32 -7.92
C ALA A 138 23.52 4.13 -7.68
N LEU A 139 22.94 4.04 -6.48
CA LEU A 139 21.73 4.79 -6.12
C LEU A 139 21.97 6.31 -6.09
N LEU A 140 23.15 6.77 -5.69
CA LEU A 140 23.49 8.20 -5.71
C LEU A 140 23.50 8.80 -7.12
N LEU A 141 23.52 7.99 -8.18
CA LEU A 141 23.42 8.46 -9.56
C LEU A 141 21.97 8.68 -10.01
N VAL A 142 20.97 8.24 -9.24
CA VAL A 142 19.55 8.42 -9.55
C VAL A 142 19.20 9.90 -9.51
N GLU A 143 18.48 10.35 -10.54
CA GLU A 143 18.03 11.74 -10.69
C GLU A 143 16.63 11.97 -10.13
N GLU A 144 15.82 10.91 -9.96
CA GLU A 144 14.51 11.03 -9.30
C GLU A 144 14.68 11.20 -7.77
N PRO A 145 14.33 12.38 -7.21
CA PRO A 145 14.54 12.67 -5.80
C PRO A 145 13.65 11.86 -4.86
N LEU A 146 12.47 11.40 -5.30
CA LEU A 146 11.57 10.58 -4.45
C LEU A 146 12.30 9.34 -3.93
N VAL A 147 13.02 8.62 -4.80
CA VAL A 147 13.70 7.37 -4.47
C VAL A 147 14.73 7.61 -3.37
N LEU A 148 15.55 8.64 -3.52
CA LEU A 148 16.56 9.02 -2.55
C LEU A 148 15.95 9.50 -1.23
N ALA A 149 14.84 10.23 -1.27
CA ALA A 149 14.14 10.69 -0.07
C ALA A 149 13.56 9.52 0.73
N LEU A 150 13.03 8.50 0.05
CA LEU A 150 12.53 7.27 0.69
C LEU A 150 13.67 6.40 1.25
N LEU A 151 14.85 6.42 0.62
CA LEU A 151 16.04 5.70 1.07
C LEU A 151 16.67 6.32 2.32
N LEU A 152 16.79 7.66 2.39
CA LEU A 152 17.52 8.35 3.45
C LEU A 152 17.20 7.86 4.89
N PRO A 153 15.93 7.77 5.32
CA PRO A 153 15.62 7.35 6.69
C PRO A 153 15.81 5.84 6.93
N ARG A 154 16.06 5.03 5.90
CA ARG A 154 16.01 3.56 5.94
C ARG A 154 17.32 2.87 5.63
N VAL A 155 18.35 3.60 5.20
CA VAL A 155 19.71 3.07 4.99
C VAL A 155 20.56 3.26 6.26
N PRO A 156 21.68 2.51 6.42
CA PRO A 156 22.58 2.69 7.55
C PRO A 156 23.12 4.12 7.69
N ALA A 157 23.29 4.57 8.94
CA ALA A 157 23.66 5.95 9.29
C ALA A 157 24.94 6.46 8.60
N ILE A 158 25.89 5.56 8.32
CA ILE A 158 27.14 5.89 7.63
C ILE A 158 26.91 6.50 6.22
N HIS A 159 25.79 6.16 5.57
CA HIS A 159 25.44 6.64 4.23
C HIS A 159 24.53 7.87 4.23
N HIS A 160 24.01 8.29 5.39
CA HIS A 160 23.01 9.37 5.48
C HIS A 160 23.53 10.67 4.90
N GLU A 161 24.77 11.04 5.18
CA GLU A 161 25.34 12.30 4.72
C GLU A 161 25.55 12.31 3.19
N ALA A 162 25.97 11.18 2.61
CA ALA A 162 26.14 11.06 1.17
C ALA A 162 24.80 11.17 0.43
N VAL A 163 23.77 10.46 0.91
CA VAL A 163 22.41 10.50 0.35
C VAL A 163 21.79 11.89 0.51
N ARG A 164 21.93 12.52 1.70
CA ARG A 164 21.46 13.88 1.97
C ARG A 164 22.12 14.89 1.04
N LYS A 165 23.45 14.85 0.89
CA LYS A 165 24.19 15.75 0.01
C LYS A 165 23.74 15.61 -1.44
N ARG A 166 23.50 14.38 -1.91
CA ARG A 166 22.98 14.15 -3.26
C ARG A 166 21.56 14.69 -3.43
N LEU A 167 20.66 14.42 -2.48
CA LEU A 167 19.30 14.97 -2.48
C LEU A 167 19.29 16.49 -2.60
N LEU A 168 20.11 17.17 -1.79
CA LEU A 168 20.21 18.63 -1.81
C LEU A 168 20.78 19.20 -3.12
N SER A 169 21.46 18.37 -3.93
CA SER A 169 21.94 18.77 -5.26
C SER A 169 20.87 18.69 -6.36
N LEU A 170 19.75 18.01 -6.11
CA LEU A 170 18.69 17.81 -7.10
C LEU A 170 17.69 18.98 -7.07
N THR A 171 17.48 19.62 -8.21
CA THR A 171 16.52 20.72 -8.32
C THR A 171 15.15 20.25 -8.83
N PRO A 172 14.04 20.92 -8.46
CA PRO A 172 12.70 20.58 -8.96
C PRO A 172 12.58 20.60 -10.50
N GLN A 173 13.41 21.41 -11.17
CA GLN A 173 13.41 21.56 -12.62
C GLN A 173 14.10 20.40 -13.35
N GLU A 174 15.03 19.71 -12.68
CA GLU A 174 15.75 18.53 -13.20
C GLU A 174 15.00 17.24 -12.92
N ALA A 175 14.14 17.21 -11.89
CA ALA A 175 13.32 16.06 -11.55
C ALA A 175 12.21 15.81 -12.58
N SER A 176 11.66 14.59 -12.58
CA SER A 176 10.56 14.25 -13.47
C SER A 176 9.34 15.13 -13.18
N SER A 177 8.69 15.63 -14.25
CA SER A 177 7.49 16.47 -14.14
C SER A 177 6.32 15.65 -13.57
N PRO A 178 5.64 16.12 -12.52
CA PRO A 178 4.45 15.45 -12.00
C PRO A 178 3.30 15.59 -13.01
N THR A 179 2.63 14.47 -13.29
CA THR A 179 1.41 14.39 -14.10
C THR A 179 0.16 14.51 -13.23
N PHE A 180 0.20 14.00 -11.99
CA PHE A 180 -0.94 14.00 -11.07
C PHE A 180 -0.61 14.65 -9.73
N VAL A 181 -1.63 15.18 -9.05
CA VAL A 181 -1.48 15.81 -7.73
C VAL A 181 -0.95 14.82 -6.68
N THR A 182 -1.38 13.55 -6.75
CA THR A 182 -0.92 12.49 -5.85
C THR A 182 0.60 12.36 -5.86
N GLN A 183 1.24 12.52 -7.02
CA GLN A 183 2.69 12.43 -7.19
C GLN A 183 3.42 13.58 -6.49
N ILE A 184 2.85 14.79 -6.55
CA ILE A 184 3.37 15.95 -5.81
C ILE A 184 3.29 15.66 -4.30
N THR A 185 2.13 15.20 -3.84
CA THR A 185 1.93 14.93 -2.41
C THR A 185 2.82 13.82 -1.87
N GLU A 186 3.11 12.79 -2.68
CA GLU A 186 4.03 11.70 -2.34
C GLU A 186 5.47 12.17 -2.26
N ARG A 187 5.94 12.94 -3.26
CA ARG A 187 7.29 13.49 -3.26
C ARG A 187 7.49 14.46 -2.08
N VAL A 188 6.53 15.35 -1.84
CA VAL A 188 6.57 16.27 -0.70
C VAL A 188 6.57 15.50 0.62
N GLN A 189 5.72 14.49 0.78
CA GLN A 189 5.70 13.68 2.00
C GLN A 189 7.04 12.95 2.22
N ALA A 190 7.64 12.37 1.18
CA ALA A 190 8.93 11.72 1.30
C ALA A 190 10.05 12.66 1.77
N PHE A 191 10.05 13.92 1.32
CA PHE A 191 10.99 14.92 1.86
C PHE A 191 10.72 15.28 3.32
N LEU A 192 9.45 15.36 3.72
CA LEU A 192 9.07 15.60 5.11
C LEU A 192 9.52 14.44 6.01
N ASP A 193 9.30 13.20 5.57
CA ASP A 193 9.74 11.98 6.26
C ASP A 193 11.29 11.91 6.34
N ALA A 194 11.97 12.43 5.32
CA ALA A 194 13.44 12.57 5.28
C ALA A 194 13.97 13.75 6.13
N GLY A 195 13.10 14.57 6.74
CA GLY A 195 13.47 15.74 7.52
C GLY A 195 14.06 16.88 6.67
N LEU A 196 13.55 17.07 5.46
CA LEU A 196 13.99 18.08 4.48
C LEU A 196 12.87 19.06 4.11
N PRO A 197 12.41 19.92 5.04
CA PRO A 197 11.26 20.78 4.82
C PRO A 197 11.48 21.87 3.75
N ASP A 198 12.71 22.30 3.52
CA ASP A 198 13.05 23.26 2.46
C ASP A 198 12.85 22.65 1.07
N MET A 199 13.27 21.39 0.89
CA MET A 199 13.00 20.64 -0.34
C MET A 199 11.49 20.39 -0.51
N ALA A 200 10.81 19.97 0.55
CA ALA A 200 9.35 19.80 0.54
C ALA A 200 8.64 21.08 0.08
N THR A 201 9.09 22.25 0.55
CA THR A 201 8.58 23.56 0.13
C THR A 201 8.83 23.84 -1.34
N ALA A 202 10.05 23.62 -1.83
CA ALA A 202 10.44 23.87 -3.22
C ALA A 202 9.61 23.00 -4.19
N TYR A 203 9.47 21.71 -3.90
CA TYR A 203 8.73 20.78 -4.74
C TYR A 203 7.21 20.96 -4.67
N LEU A 204 6.66 21.37 -3.52
CA LEU A 204 5.25 21.74 -3.41
C LEU A 204 4.93 22.94 -4.31
N ARG A 205 5.76 24.00 -4.27
CA ARG A 205 5.59 25.19 -5.11
C ARG A 205 5.72 24.88 -6.59
N GLU A 206 6.71 24.08 -6.98
CA GLU A 206 6.91 23.71 -8.38
C GLU A 206 5.75 22.84 -8.90
N GLY A 207 5.29 21.86 -8.11
CA GLY A 207 4.13 21.05 -8.45
C GLY A 207 2.86 21.88 -8.65
N GLU A 208 2.61 22.86 -7.79
CA GLU A 208 1.48 23.80 -7.93
C GLU A 208 1.58 24.64 -9.22
N ARG A 209 2.80 25.01 -9.63
CA ARG A 209 3.06 25.77 -10.87
C ARG A 209 2.82 24.93 -12.13
N VAL A 210 3.28 23.68 -12.14
CA VAL A 210 3.21 22.78 -13.31
C VAL A 210 1.77 22.39 -13.65
N LEU A 211 0.91 22.19 -12.66
CA LEU A 211 -0.49 21.76 -12.87
C LEU A 211 -1.45 22.85 -13.40
N ARG A 212 -0.96 24.05 -13.79
CA ARG A 212 -1.71 25.16 -14.41
C ARG A 212 -3.17 25.28 -13.91
N GLY A 213 -3.35 25.54 -12.63
CA GLY A 213 -4.68 25.67 -12.00
C GLY A 213 -4.71 25.63 -10.48
N GLY A 214 -3.57 25.41 -9.82
CA GLY A 214 -3.51 25.13 -8.39
C GLY A 214 -4.00 23.72 -8.08
N MET A 215 -3.82 23.26 -6.84
CA MET A 215 -4.47 22.02 -6.40
C MET A 215 -6.00 22.21 -6.45
N PRO A 216 -6.78 21.23 -6.95
CA PRO A 216 -8.23 21.32 -6.92
C PRO A 216 -8.74 21.49 -5.47
N ALA A 217 -9.87 22.18 -5.30
CA ALA A 217 -10.34 22.65 -3.98
C ALA A 217 -10.65 21.53 -2.99
N ASP A 218 -10.97 20.34 -3.50
CA ASP A 218 -11.14 19.09 -2.74
C ASP A 218 -9.85 18.61 -2.04
N LEU A 219 -8.67 19.03 -2.51
CA LEU A 219 -7.36 18.70 -1.93
C LEU A 219 -6.81 19.80 -0.99
N ALA A 220 -7.60 20.84 -0.71
CA ALA A 220 -7.18 21.96 0.13
C ALA A 220 -6.85 21.56 1.58
N VAL A 221 -7.52 20.55 2.15
CA VAL A 221 -7.18 20.01 3.49
C VAL A 221 -5.84 19.29 3.48
N GLN A 222 -5.54 18.53 2.42
CA GLN A 222 -4.26 17.85 2.26
C GLN A 222 -3.12 18.86 2.10
N ARG A 223 -3.34 19.93 1.33
CA ARG A 223 -2.39 21.04 1.19
C ARG A 223 -2.10 21.71 2.53
N LEU A 224 -3.14 22.05 3.30
CA LEU A 224 -3.00 22.61 4.65
C LEU A 224 -2.15 21.70 5.55
N ASN A 225 -2.40 20.39 5.53
CA ASN A 225 -1.63 19.43 6.30
C ASN A 225 -0.14 19.40 5.90
N LEU A 226 0.18 19.40 4.59
CA LEU A 226 1.57 19.44 4.13
C LEU A 226 2.27 20.75 4.56
N GLN A 227 1.59 21.89 4.45
CA GLN A 227 2.12 23.19 4.90
C GLN A 227 2.40 23.21 6.41
N LEU A 228 1.47 22.70 7.21
CA LEU A 228 1.64 22.59 8.66
C LEU A 228 2.82 21.69 9.04
N GLN A 229 3.03 20.57 8.34
CA GLN A 229 4.22 19.72 8.52
C GLN A 229 5.51 20.45 8.17
N ILE A 230 5.54 21.15 7.04
CA ILE A 230 6.69 21.98 6.62
C ILE A 230 7.04 22.96 7.73
N HIS A 231 6.08 23.79 8.15
CA HIS A 231 6.33 24.78 9.21
C HIS A 231 6.79 24.14 10.51
N TYR A 232 6.24 22.97 10.87
CA TYR A 232 6.60 22.28 12.10
C TYR A 232 8.04 21.77 12.07
N LEU A 233 8.46 21.16 10.96
CA LEU A 233 9.83 20.67 10.77
C LEU A 233 10.84 21.81 10.58
N SER A 234 10.44 22.92 9.96
CA SER A 234 11.27 24.13 9.85
C SER A 234 11.37 24.94 11.15
N GLY A 235 10.62 24.59 12.20
CA GLY A 235 10.58 25.35 13.45
C GLY A 235 9.82 26.70 13.35
N ASP A 236 9.07 26.94 12.27
CA ASP A 236 8.26 28.13 12.07
C ASP A 236 6.92 28.01 12.80
N PHE A 237 7.00 28.04 14.13
CA PHE A 237 5.84 27.93 15.02
C PHE A 237 4.90 29.14 14.91
N GLY A 238 5.41 30.28 14.43
CA GLY A 238 4.62 31.47 14.13
C GLY A 238 3.59 31.19 13.05
N ALA A 239 4.04 30.65 11.91
CA ALA A 239 3.16 30.32 10.79
C ALA A 239 2.07 29.29 11.16
N ILE A 240 2.38 28.28 11.97
CA ILE A 240 1.38 27.31 12.45
C ILE A 240 0.28 27.99 13.27
N ARG A 241 0.64 28.98 14.10
CA ARG A 241 -0.33 29.68 14.94
C ARG A 241 -1.24 30.61 14.14
N SER A 242 -0.73 31.20 13.07
CA SER A 242 -1.46 32.17 12.24
C SER A 242 -2.14 31.57 11.01
N VAL A 243 -1.94 30.28 10.72
CA VAL A 243 -2.48 29.63 9.52
C VAL A 243 -4.02 29.69 9.48
N ALA A 244 -4.53 30.24 8.38
CA ALA A 244 -5.96 30.30 8.10
C ALA A 244 -6.45 28.95 7.55
N ILE A 245 -7.68 28.59 7.90
CA ILE A 245 -8.36 27.47 7.24
C ILE A 245 -8.75 27.94 5.83
N PRO A 246 -8.50 27.15 4.77
CA PRO A 246 -8.89 27.51 3.41
C PRO A 246 -10.39 27.85 3.28
N ASP A 247 -10.70 28.87 2.49
CA ASP A 247 -12.06 29.24 2.14
C ASP A 247 -12.69 28.21 1.18
N GLY A 248 -14.03 28.19 1.08
CA GLY A 248 -14.76 27.35 0.13
C GLY A 248 -14.85 25.85 0.48
N LEU A 249 -14.30 25.41 1.62
CA LEU A 249 -14.43 24.03 2.10
C LEU A 249 -15.87 23.66 2.47
N GLN A 250 -16.26 22.42 2.17
CA GLN A 250 -17.50 21.82 2.68
C GLN A 250 -17.46 21.72 4.21
N PRO A 251 -18.61 21.67 4.90
CA PRO A 251 -18.67 21.62 6.37
C PRO A 251 -17.78 20.52 6.98
N GLU A 252 -17.82 19.31 6.42
CA GLU A 252 -17.01 18.17 6.88
C GLU A 252 -15.50 18.41 6.73
N GLN A 253 -15.08 18.94 5.57
CA GLN A 253 -13.70 19.29 5.28
C GLN A 253 -13.19 20.43 6.18
N ARG A 254 -14.06 21.38 6.53
CA ARG A 254 -13.73 22.46 7.48
C ARG A 254 -13.45 21.90 8.88
N VAL A 255 -14.24 20.92 9.33
CA VAL A 255 -14.01 20.24 10.61
C VAL A 255 -12.71 19.44 10.59
N GLU A 256 -12.37 18.78 9.49
CA GLU A 256 -11.07 18.10 9.31
C GLU A 256 -9.88 19.08 9.30
N ALA A 257 -9.99 20.20 8.58
CA ALA A 257 -8.97 21.24 8.55
C ALA A 257 -8.75 21.88 9.93
N GLN A 258 -9.83 22.10 10.69
CA GLN A 258 -9.76 22.59 12.07
C GLN A 258 -9.03 21.60 12.98
N ARG A 259 -9.38 20.31 12.91
CA ARG A 259 -8.70 19.26 13.69
C ARG A 259 -7.22 19.16 13.35
N THR A 260 -6.87 19.19 12.08
CA THR A 260 -5.47 19.19 11.61
C THR A 260 -4.71 20.39 12.17
N ARG A 261 -5.28 21.60 12.09
CA ARG A 261 -4.67 22.81 12.65
C ARG A 261 -4.47 22.71 14.16
N ASP A 262 -5.49 22.26 14.90
CA ASP A 262 -5.42 22.16 16.36
C ASP A 262 -4.40 21.12 16.80
N PHE A 263 -4.28 20.01 16.06
CA PHE A 263 -3.24 19.01 16.26
C PHE A 263 -1.83 19.62 16.18
N PHE A 264 -1.51 20.36 15.11
CA PHE A 264 -0.20 21.00 14.98
C PHE A 264 0.02 22.11 16.02
N ARG A 265 -1.02 22.84 16.41
CA ARG A 265 -0.91 23.83 17.51
C ARG A 265 -0.56 23.16 18.84
N ALA A 266 -1.14 22.00 19.14
CA ALA A 266 -0.81 21.24 20.33
C ALA A 266 0.65 20.72 20.29
N LEU A 267 1.13 20.27 19.13
CA LEU A 267 2.54 19.90 18.95
C LEU A 267 3.49 21.09 19.16
N VAL A 268 3.13 22.28 18.65
CA VAL A 268 3.90 23.52 18.87
C VAL A 268 3.96 23.87 20.36
N CYS A 269 2.87 23.67 21.10
CA CYS A 269 2.84 23.88 22.54
C CYS A 269 3.91 23.09 23.31
N LEU A 270 4.32 21.94 22.80
CA LEU A 270 5.36 21.11 23.40
C LEU A 270 6.79 21.52 23.01
N LYS A 271 6.97 22.27 21.92
CA LYS A 271 8.29 22.62 21.36
C LYS A 271 8.66 24.09 21.46
N MET A 272 7.70 24.99 21.65
CA MET A 272 8.00 26.42 21.78
C MET A 272 8.80 26.73 23.03
N THR A 273 9.43 27.91 23.06
CA THR A 273 10.21 28.38 24.21
C THR A 273 9.57 29.64 24.79
N PRO A 274 9.10 29.63 26.06
CA PRO A 274 8.97 28.46 26.94
C PRO A 274 7.84 27.50 26.49
N PRO A 275 7.93 26.20 26.79
CA PRO A 275 6.89 25.23 26.45
C PRO A 275 5.60 25.49 27.26
N ALA A 276 4.45 25.14 26.68
CA ALA A 276 3.12 25.25 27.31
C ALA A 276 2.38 23.89 27.26
N PRO A 277 2.85 22.88 28.01
CA PRO A 277 2.32 21.52 27.93
C PRO A 277 0.88 21.39 28.43
N ASP A 278 0.46 22.24 29.37
CA ASP A 278 -0.93 22.39 29.85
C ASP A 278 -1.91 22.61 28.69
N LYS A 279 -1.57 23.51 27.77
CA LYS A 279 -2.38 23.79 26.57
C LYS A 279 -2.39 22.62 25.60
N ALA A 280 -1.26 21.91 25.46
CA ALA A 280 -1.20 20.73 24.61
C ALA A 280 -2.11 19.61 25.17
N VAL A 281 -2.10 19.40 26.49
CA VAL A 281 -2.97 18.44 27.18
C VAL A 281 -4.44 18.77 26.95
N GLU A 282 -4.84 20.04 27.09
CA GLU A 282 -6.22 20.48 26.83
C GLU A 282 -6.65 20.16 25.39
N ILE A 283 -5.83 20.54 24.40
CA ILE A 283 -6.15 20.35 22.98
C ILE A 283 -6.20 18.86 22.61
N PHE A 284 -5.20 18.05 22.99
CA PHE A 284 -5.19 16.63 22.66
C PHE A 284 -6.32 15.86 23.36
N ARG A 285 -6.68 16.22 24.60
CA ARG A 285 -7.83 15.65 25.29
C ARG A 285 -9.12 15.92 24.53
N ARG A 286 -9.35 17.17 24.12
CA ARG A 286 -10.53 17.55 23.33
C ARG A 286 -10.56 16.79 22.00
N LEU A 287 -9.44 16.77 21.26
CA LEU A 287 -9.34 16.04 19.99
C LEU A 287 -9.66 14.55 20.15
N TYR A 288 -9.14 13.92 21.21
CA TYR A 288 -9.39 12.50 21.51
C TYR A 288 -10.85 12.20 21.87
N GLN A 289 -11.51 13.12 22.59
CA GLN A 289 -12.93 13.01 22.96
C GLN A 289 -13.86 13.21 21.76
N GLU A 290 -13.54 14.14 20.87
CA GLU A 290 -14.29 14.41 19.65
C GLU A 290 -14.12 13.28 18.62
N HIS A 291 -12.91 12.75 18.49
CA HIS A 291 -12.59 11.64 17.59
C HIS A 291 -11.50 10.75 18.17
N SER A 292 -11.82 9.49 18.42
CA SER A 292 -10.87 8.52 18.95
C SER A 292 -9.89 8.06 17.86
N PHE A 293 -8.74 8.75 17.76
CA PHE A 293 -7.57 8.31 16.99
C PHE A 293 -6.40 7.98 17.90
N SER A 294 -5.61 6.97 17.51
CA SER A 294 -4.45 6.50 18.27
C SER A 294 -3.42 7.62 18.46
N ALA A 295 -3.18 8.44 17.43
CA ALA A 295 -2.27 9.57 17.50
C ALA A 295 -2.66 10.61 18.57
N TYR A 296 -3.95 10.82 18.83
CA TYR A 296 -4.37 11.77 19.87
C TYR A 296 -4.13 11.20 21.26
N ALA A 297 -4.40 9.91 21.48
CA ALA A 297 -4.12 9.25 22.76
C ALA A 297 -2.62 9.22 23.07
N ILE A 298 -1.80 8.84 22.09
CA ILE A 298 -0.34 8.78 22.23
C ILE A 298 0.24 10.18 22.52
N ASN A 299 -0.22 11.20 21.80
CA ASN A 299 0.25 12.57 22.02
C ASN A 299 -0.31 13.22 23.28
N LEU A 300 -1.50 12.81 23.76
CA LEU A 300 -2.01 13.22 25.06
C LEU A 300 -1.09 12.72 26.19
N LEU A 301 -0.65 11.45 26.12
CA LEU A 301 0.34 10.92 27.06
C LEU A 301 1.66 11.70 26.97
N ALA A 302 2.14 11.98 25.76
CA ALA A 302 3.34 12.80 25.55
C ALA A 302 3.18 14.18 26.20
N ALA A 303 2.07 14.87 25.98
CA ALA A 303 1.83 16.19 26.56
C ALA A 303 1.82 16.17 28.10
N ARG A 304 1.25 15.13 28.71
CA ARG A 304 1.29 14.93 30.17
C ARG A 304 2.69 14.64 30.70
N ILE A 305 3.53 13.93 29.94
CA ILE A 305 4.96 13.77 30.30
C ILE A 305 5.66 15.14 30.27
N ALA A 306 5.42 15.97 29.26
CA ALA A 306 6.02 17.32 29.24
C ALA A 306 5.55 18.17 30.44
N GLU A 307 4.26 18.09 30.79
CA GLU A 307 3.66 18.80 31.92
C GLU A 307 4.25 18.33 33.26
N LEU A 308 4.34 17.01 33.46
CA LEU A 308 4.75 16.41 34.74
C LEU A 308 6.26 16.36 34.95
N PHE A 309 7.11 16.54 33.94
CA PHE A 309 8.55 16.32 34.10
C PHE A 309 9.39 17.58 33.93
N GLY A 310 8.91 18.58 33.17
CA GLY A 310 9.68 19.78 32.86
C GLY A 310 11.12 19.45 32.42
N GLU A 311 12.10 19.99 33.12
CA GLU A 311 13.54 19.78 32.84
C GLU A 311 14.15 18.53 33.51
N LYS A 312 13.34 17.63 34.06
CA LYS A 312 13.82 16.49 34.86
C LYS A 312 13.20 15.16 34.41
N LEU A 313 13.52 14.75 33.18
CA LEU A 313 12.97 13.55 32.53
C LEU A 313 13.18 12.25 33.33
N PHE A 314 14.31 12.10 34.02
CA PHE A 314 14.65 10.88 34.76
C PHE A 314 14.29 10.96 36.26
N ARG A 315 13.40 11.86 36.69
CA ARG A 315 13.00 11.93 38.11
C ARG A 315 12.02 10.82 38.50
N THR A 316 11.80 10.68 39.80
CA THR A 316 10.68 9.93 40.36
C THR A 316 9.63 10.94 40.85
N LEU A 317 8.36 10.71 40.52
CA LEU A 317 7.24 11.56 40.93
C LEU A 317 6.72 11.11 42.30
N THR A 318 6.20 12.06 43.08
CA THR A 318 5.65 11.79 44.42
C THR A 318 4.42 12.65 44.68
N GLY A 319 3.52 12.19 45.55
CA GLY A 319 2.31 12.94 45.91
C GLY A 319 1.36 13.10 44.72
N GLU A 320 0.80 14.30 44.56
CA GLU A 320 -0.18 14.64 43.51
C GLU A 320 0.36 14.38 42.09
N GLU A 321 1.65 14.65 41.83
CA GLU A 321 2.26 14.36 40.53
C GLU A 321 2.24 12.86 40.19
N ALA A 322 2.39 11.99 41.19
CA ALA A 322 2.33 10.54 41.01
C ALA A 322 0.88 10.07 40.78
N GLU A 323 -0.10 10.66 41.46
CA GLU A 323 -1.52 10.37 41.20
C GLU A 323 -1.92 10.75 39.77
N MET A 324 -1.48 11.92 39.30
CA MET A 324 -1.70 12.37 37.93
C MET A 324 -1.03 11.47 36.89
N ALA A 325 0.18 10.99 37.17
CA ALA A 325 0.86 10.01 36.32
C ALA A 325 0.12 8.65 36.26
N CYS A 326 -0.39 8.16 37.39
CA CYS A 326 -1.22 6.94 37.43
C CYS A 326 -2.50 7.09 36.60
N LEU A 327 -3.20 8.22 36.73
CA LEU A 327 -4.38 8.52 35.92
C LEU A 327 -4.04 8.57 34.42
N ALA A 328 -2.92 9.19 34.06
CA ALA A 328 -2.45 9.26 32.68
C ALA A 328 -2.20 7.87 32.06
N LEU A 329 -1.58 6.98 32.82
CA LEU A 329 -1.35 5.59 32.39
C LEU A 329 -2.65 4.81 32.28
N ALA A 330 -3.55 4.93 33.25
CA ALA A 330 -4.84 4.24 33.23
C ALA A 330 -5.70 4.66 32.02
N GLU A 331 -5.72 5.95 31.68
CA GLU A 331 -6.39 6.43 30.46
C GLU A 331 -5.75 5.87 29.18
N SER A 332 -4.42 5.79 29.14
CA SER A 332 -3.69 5.20 28.01
C SER A 332 -3.99 3.71 27.86
N ASP A 333 -3.98 2.95 28.96
CA ASP A 333 -4.27 1.51 28.99
C ASP A 333 -5.71 1.20 28.56
N GLN A 334 -6.64 2.13 28.79
CA GLN A 334 -8.02 2.02 28.30
C GLN A 334 -8.18 2.43 26.84
N ALA A 335 -7.38 3.39 26.37
CA ALA A 335 -7.46 3.96 25.04
C ALA A 335 -6.83 3.05 23.98
N ILE A 336 -5.59 2.64 24.19
CA ILE A 336 -4.75 2.00 23.17
C ILE A 336 -5.33 0.68 22.66
N PRO A 337 -5.84 -0.24 23.51
CA PRO A 337 -6.39 -1.52 23.03
C PRO A 337 -7.60 -1.38 22.10
N ARG A 338 -8.32 -0.25 22.16
CA ARG A 338 -9.50 -0.01 21.30
C ARG A 338 -9.13 0.18 19.83
N PHE A 339 -7.87 0.45 19.52
CA PHE A 339 -7.38 0.66 18.15
C PHE A 339 -6.85 -0.61 17.48
N GLY A 340 -6.93 -1.77 18.15
CA GLY A 340 -6.34 -3.01 17.67
C GLY A 340 -4.81 -2.99 17.75
N ALA A 341 -4.14 -3.66 16.81
CA ALA A 341 -2.68 -3.66 16.76
C ALA A 341 -2.16 -2.28 16.31
N LEU A 342 -1.42 -1.60 17.19
CA LEU A 342 -0.66 -0.41 16.82
C LEU A 342 0.41 -0.76 15.76
N SER A 343 0.69 0.18 14.85
CA SER A 343 1.81 0.05 13.91
C SER A 343 3.16 0.07 14.64
N ASP A 344 4.18 -0.51 14.00
CA ASP A 344 5.56 -0.52 14.51
C ASP A 344 6.06 0.86 14.96
N MET A 345 5.77 1.90 14.18
CA MET A 345 6.15 3.28 14.53
C MET A 345 5.35 3.82 15.73
N ALA A 346 4.03 3.57 15.76
CA ALA A 346 3.20 3.99 16.88
C ALA A 346 3.66 3.29 18.18
N ARG A 347 4.04 2.01 18.10
CA ARG A 347 4.67 1.26 19.20
C ARG A 347 6.02 1.86 19.59
N ALA A 348 6.88 2.16 18.62
CA ALA A 348 8.19 2.77 18.81
C ALA A 348 8.14 4.17 19.48
N ILE A 349 6.99 4.86 19.45
CA ILE A 349 6.75 6.13 20.16
C ILE A 349 6.01 5.92 21.48
N HIS A 350 4.94 5.15 21.46
CA HIS A 350 4.07 4.94 22.61
C HIS A 350 4.79 4.20 23.74
N ILE A 351 5.47 3.09 23.45
CA ILE A 351 6.10 2.24 24.47
C ILE A 351 7.19 3.00 25.24
N PRO A 352 8.11 3.76 24.60
CA PRO A 352 9.06 4.59 25.35
C PRO A 352 8.41 5.66 26.23
N ASN A 353 7.35 6.34 25.75
CA ASN A 353 6.60 7.31 26.56
C ASN A 353 5.94 6.63 27.78
N TYR A 354 5.31 5.47 27.56
CA TYR A 354 4.71 4.65 28.61
C TYR A 354 5.75 4.19 29.64
N ALA A 355 6.89 3.69 29.18
CA ALA A 355 8.00 3.27 30.03
C ALA A 355 8.58 4.44 30.84
N THR A 356 8.65 5.65 30.26
CA THR A 356 9.09 6.86 30.98
C THR A 356 8.20 7.15 32.18
N MET A 357 6.87 7.09 31.98
CA MET A 357 5.90 7.33 33.06
C MET A 357 5.98 6.23 34.13
N LEU A 358 6.15 4.96 33.75
CA LEU A 358 6.37 3.86 34.69
C LEU A 358 7.66 4.03 35.49
N LEU A 359 8.76 4.44 34.85
CA LEU A 359 10.00 4.76 35.55
C LEU A 359 9.75 5.86 36.57
N ALA A 360 9.03 6.92 36.18
CA ALA A 360 8.75 8.03 37.08
C ALA A 360 7.88 7.64 38.28
N LEU A 361 7.03 6.63 38.14
CA LEU A 361 6.25 6.05 39.24
C LEU A 361 7.06 5.07 40.13
N GLY A 362 8.35 4.88 39.86
CA GLY A 362 9.19 3.95 40.60
C GLY A 362 8.97 2.49 40.22
N GLU A 363 8.50 2.21 39.01
CA GLU A 363 8.14 0.87 38.51
C GLU A 363 9.11 0.37 37.41
N PRO A 364 10.44 0.29 37.67
CA PRO A 364 11.42 0.01 36.63
C PRO A 364 11.30 -1.39 36.02
N ARG A 365 10.75 -2.37 36.77
CA ARG A 365 10.52 -3.72 36.24
C ARG A 365 9.41 -3.72 35.18
N LYS A 366 8.30 -3.01 35.42
CA LYS A 366 7.20 -2.88 34.45
C LYS A 366 7.67 -2.14 33.21
N ALA A 367 8.42 -1.05 33.39
CA ALA A 367 9.00 -0.29 32.29
C ALA A 367 9.91 -1.16 31.40
N LEU A 368 10.80 -1.96 32.02
CA LEU A 368 11.68 -2.88 31.31
C LEU A 368 10.90 -3.96 30.54
N ASN A 369 9.81 -4.48 31.11
CA ASN A 369 8.97 -5.47 30.43
C ASN A 369 8.29 -4.88 29.19
N ALA A 370 7.71 -3.69 29.30
CA ALA A 370 7.11 -3.00 28.16
C ALA A 370 8.12 -2.74 27.03
N LEU A 371 9.33 -2.28 27.36
CA LEU A 371 10.39 -2.01 26.38
C LEU A 371 10.88 -3.29 25.66
N LYS A 372 10.81 -4.45 26.30
CA LYS A 372 11.21 -5.73 25.70
C LYS A 372 10.24 -6.25 24.65
N GLU A 373 9.00 -5.74 24.63
CA GLU A 373 8.02 -6.10 23.60
C GLU A 373 8.33 -5.47 22.23
N LEU A 374 9.26 -4.50 22.18
CA LEU A 374 9.69 -3.88 20.93
C LEU A 374 10.55 -4.85 20.11
N SER A 375 10.16 -5.04 18.85
CA SER A 375 10.94 -5.78 17.86
C SER A 375 12.26 -5.05 17.53
N PRO A 376 13.23 -5.71 16.89
CA PRO A 376 14.49 -5.06 16.51
C PRO A 376 14.34 -3.83 15.61
N THR A 377 13.28 -3.76 14.80
CA THR A 377 12.96 -2.64 13.90
C THR A 377 12.25 -1.49 14.62
N GLU A 378 11.51 -1.78 15.69
CA GLU A 378 10.82 -0.78 16.52
C GLU A 378 11.73 -0.12 17.56
N ARG A 379 12.89 -0.72 17.85
CA ARG A 379 13.86 -0.18 18.82
C ARG A 379 14.40 1.17 18.34
N SER A 380 14.35 2.13 19.27
CA SER A 380 14.79 3.51 19.10
C SER A 380 15.84 3.91 20.13
N LEU A 381 16.47 5.07 19.91
CA LEU A 381 17.37 5.72 20.87
C LEU A 381 16.72 5.84 22.26
N GLU A 382 15.49 6.33 22.33
CA GLU A 382 14.77 6.55 23.58
C GLU A 382 14.45 5.22 24.27
N SER A 383 14.01 4.20 23.52
CA SER A 383 13.76 2.88 24.10
C SER A 383 15.04 2.29 24.74
N THR A 384 16.19 2.50 24.09
CA THR A 384 17.50 2.02 24.57
C THR A 384 17.93 2.77 25.82
N VAL A 385 17.74 4.09 25.83
CA VAL A 385 18.01 4.95 26.99
C VAL A 385 17.15 4.56 28.17
N PHE A 386 15.83 4.43 28.01
CA PHE A 386 14.96 4.04 29.10
C PHE A 386 15.18 2.59 29.55
N GLU A 387 15.63 1.69 28.67
CA GLU A 387 16.09 0.35 29.05
C GLU A 387 17.33 0.42 29.96
N ALA A 388 18.28 1.32 29.66
CA ALA A 388 19.46 1.56 30.48
C ALA A 388 19.09 2.16 31.85
N ILE A 389 18.23 3.18 31.90
CA ILE A 389 17.74 3.77 33.15
C ILE A 389 16.99 2.74 34.00
N ALA A 390 16.11 1.94 33.39
CA ALA A 390 15.41 0.86 34.09
C ALA A 390 16.37 -0.16 34.69
N SER A 391 17.39 -0.57 33.92
CA SER A 391 18.42 -1.51 34.37
C SER A 391 19.24 -0.95 35.54
N ALA A 392 19.65 0.32 35.47
CA ALA A 392 20.38 0.98 36.56
C ALA A 392 19.55 1.03 37.85
N ARG A 393 18.26 1.39 37.76
CA ARG A 393 17.33 1.43 38.91
C ARG A 393 17.01 0.06 39.49
N LEU A 394 17.20 -1.02 38.73
CA LEU A 394 17.09 -2.40 39.19
C LEU A 394 18.39 -2.94 39.82
N GLY A 395 19.43 -2.10 39.93
CA GLY A 395 20.72 -2.50 40.49
C GLY A 395 21.66 -3.20 39.48
N GLU A 396 21.44 -3.02 38.17
CA GLU A 396 22.27 -3.59 37.10
C GLU A 396 23.05 -2.48 36.33
N PRO A 397 23.97 -1.73 36.98
CA PRO A 397 24.65 -0.59 36.34
C PRO A 397 25.57 -0.99 35.19
N ASP A 398 26.20 -2.17 35.25
CA ASP A 398 27.07 -2.65 34.16
C ASP A 398 26.28 -2.95 32.89
N ARG A 399 25.07 -3.51 33.04
CA ARG A 399 24.13 -3.70 31.94
C ARG A 399 23.68 -2.36 31.36
N ALA A 400 23.36 -1.40 32.23
CA ALA A 400 22.96 -0.07 31.79
C ALA A 400 24.05 0.61 30.94
N ARG A 401 25.32 0.49 31.34
CA ARG A 401 26.47 1.00 30.57
C ARG A 401 26.67 0.25 29.25
N ALA A 402 26.45 -1.06 29.23
CA ALA A 402 26.50 -1.84 27.99
C ALA A 402 25.41 -1.40 27.00
N LEU A 403 24.19 -1.12 27.47
CA LEU A 403 23.08 -0.60 26.66
C LEU A 403 23.40 0.79 26.09
N ILE A 404 24.01 1.68 26.88
CA ILE A 404 24.43 3.00 26.39
C ILE A 404 25.48 2.87 25.28
N ARG A 405 26.50 2.02 25.45
CA ARG A 405 27.51 1.78 24.40
C ARG A 405 26.90 1.24 23.11
N SER A 406 26.01 0.25 23.23
CA SER A 406 25.29 -0.30 22.07
C SER A 406 24.41 0.76 21.39
N GLY A 407 23.80 1.65 22.18
CA GLY A 407 23.06 2.80 21.65
C GLY A 407 23.95 3.78 20.89
N GLU A 408 25.15 4.08 21.38
CA GLU A 408 26.12 4.95 20.70
C GLU A 408 26.62 4.36 19.39
N GLU A 409 26.88 3.06 19.35
CA GLU A 409 27.28 2.34 18.14
C GLU A 409 26.17 2.36 17.07
N ARG A 410 24.90 2.21 17.49
CA ARG A 410 23.76 2.10 16.57
C ARG A 410 23.18 3.45 16.12
N TYR A 411 23.10 4.43 17.02
CA TYR A 411 22.40 5.70 16.78
C TYR A 411 23.33 6.92 16.79
N GLY A 412 24.62 6.73 17.10
CA GLY A 412 25.61 7.80 17.28
C GLY A 412 25.55 8.44 18.67
N SER A 413 26.52 9.31 18.96
CA SER A 413 26.54 10.12 20.19
C SER A 413 25.45 11.20 20.13
N ARG A 414 24.52 11.18 21.09
CA ARG A 414 23.39 12.11 21.19
C ARG A 414 23.25 12.61 22.63
N ASP A 415 22.79 13.85 22.81
CA ASP A 415 22.61 14.49 24.13
C ASP A 415 21.84 13.62 25.12
N LEU A 416 20.84 12.85 24.65
CA LEU A 416 20.04 11.96 25.49
C LEU A 416 20.83 10.76 26.05
N LEU A 417 21.76 10.17 25.28
CA LEU A 417 22.62 9.07 25.75
C LEU A 417 23.64 9.58 26.77
N GLU A 418 24.22 10.76 26.51
CA GLU A 418 25.13 11.41 27.45
C GLU A 418 24.41 11.80 28.75
N ALA A 419 23.20 12.35 28.64
CA ALA A 419 22.36 12.66 29.78
C ALA A 419 22.00 11.41 30.59
N ALA A 420 21.67 10.30 29.93
CA ALA A 420 21.39 9.04 30.61
C ALA A 420 22.62 8.51 31.36
N ARG A 421 23.81 8.60 30.73
CA ARG A 421 25.09 8.26 31.38
C ARG A 421 25.34 9.13 32.62
N ASN A 422 25.21 10.44 32.47
CA ASN A 422 25.38 11.39 33.58
C ASN A 422 24.36 11.18 34.69
N HIS A 423 23.12 10.79 34.36
CA HIS A 423 22.11 10.42 35.35
C HIS A 423 22.48 9.13 36.11
N ILE A 424 22.92 8.09 35.40
CA ILE A 424 23.31 6.82 36.02
C ILE A 424 24.53 6.99 36.94
N ASP A 425 25.53 7.75 36.49
CA ASP A 425 26.79 7.90 37.23
C ASP A 425 26.72 8.98 38.32
N HIS A 426 25.95 10.06 38.11
CA HIS A 426 25.97 11.25 38.96
C HIS A 426 24.58 11.77 39.39
N SER A 427 23.49 11.07 39.04
CA SER A 427 22.10 11.52 39.31
C SER A 427 21.77 12.91 38.75
N ALA A 428 22.42 13.29 37.65
CA ALA A 428 22.15 14.55 36.94
C ALA A 428 20.72 14.61 36.36
N GLY A 429 20.15 15.82 36.30
CA GLY A 429 18.87 16.09 35.62
C GLY A 429 19.05 16.33 34.12
N PHE A 430 18.00 16.09 33.34
CA PHE A 430 17.97 16.35 31.91
C PHE A 430 16.56 16.68 31.44
N GLY A 431 16.40 17.78 30.70
CA GLY A 431 15.15 18.17 30.07
C GLY A 431 15.12 17.73 28.62
N ALA A 432 14.13 16.93 28.24
CA ALA A 432 13.88 16.55 26.86
C ALA A 432 12.39 16.64 26.55
N ALA A 433 12.05 17.12 25.36
CA ALA A 433 10.67 17.05 24.88
C ALA A 433 10.28 15.57 24.67
N PRO A 434 9.08 15.16 25.09
CA PRO A 434 8.61 13.79 24.88
C PRO A 434 8.39 13.51 23.39
N ARG A 435 8.41 12.23 23.01
CA ARG A 435 8.14 11.86 21.61
C ARG A 435 6.68 12.09 21.29
N THR A 436 6.45 12.73 20.15
CA THR A 436 5.11 12.95 19.59
C THR A 436 4.97 12.20 18.28
N LEU A 437 3.83 11.57 18.04
CA LEU A 437 3.48 10.95 16.76
C LEU A 437 2.84 12.01 15.86
N SER A 438 3.18 12.11 14.58
CA SER A 438 2.53 13.05 13.66
C SER A 438 1.29 12.44 12.97
N GLN A 439 0.30 13.26 12.61
CA GLN A 439 -0.88 12.82 11.83
C GLN A 439 -0.54 12.36 10.39
N ALA A 440 0.62 12.73 9.87
CA ALA A 440 1.05 12.35 8.52
C ALA A 440 1.40 10.85 8.43
N GLU A 441 1.82 10.27 9.55
CA GLU A 441 2.32 8.90 9.62
C GLU A 441 1.20 7.85 9.72
N GLU A 442 0.00 8.20 10.20
CA GLU A 442 -1.19 7.33 10.07
C GLU A 442 -1.56 7.11 8.59
N ARG A 443 -1.29 8.07 7.69
CA ARG A 443 -1.44 7.89 6.23
C ARG A 443 -0.33 7.05 5.61
N ILE A 444 0.90 7.12 6.13
CA ILE A 444 1.99 6.19 5.77
C ILE A 444 1.63 4.78 6.22
N ASN A 445 1.03 4.63 7.40
CA ASN A 445 0.55 3.35 7.91
C ASN A 445 -0.68 2.85 7.16
N LEU A 446 -1.59 3.72 6.69
CA LEU A 446 -2.65 3.31 5.77
C LEU A 446 -2.05 2.85 4.44
N ARG A 447 -1.05 3.54 3.89
CA ARG A 447 -0.32 3.08 2.70
C ARG A 447 0.43 1.76 2.93
N ALA A 448 1.05 1.58 4.09
CA ALA A 448 1.74 0.35 4.46
C ALA A 448 0.75 -0.79 4.72
N ALA A 449 -0.39 -0.52 5.37
CA ALA A 449 -1.47 -1.48 5.59
C ALA A 449 -2.20 -1.83 4.28
N LEU A 450 -2.38 -0.87 3.37
CA LEU A 450 -2.83 -1.12 2.00
C LEU A 450 -1.79 -1.96 1.24
N LYS A 451 -0.49 -1.70 1.44
CA LYS A 451 0.58 -2.51 0.83
C LYS A 451 0.62 -3.94 1.40
N SER A 452 0.47 -4.12 2.72
CA SER A 452 0.32 -5.45 3.34
C SER A 452 -0.98 -6.12 2.91
N LEU A 453 -2.06 -5.35 2.73
CA LEU A 453 -3.30 -5.84 2.15
C LEU A 453 -3.04 -6.42 0.76
N MET A 454 -2.24 -5.76 -0.06
CA MET A 454 -1.81 -6.23 -1.38
C MET A 454 -0.94 -7.51 -1.34
N GLU A 455 -0.39 -7.88 -0.18
CA GLU A 455 0.43 -9.07 0.00
C GLU A 455 -0.38 -10.33 0.34
N PHE A 456 -1.48 -10.20 1.09
CA PHE A 456 -2.37 -11.31 1.47
C PHE A 456 -2.99 -12.07 0.29
N SER A 457 -3.28 -13.37 0.46
CA SER A 457 -3.99 -14.18 -0.54
C SER A 457 -5.38 -13.59 -0.88
N PRO A 458 -5.97 -13.92 -2.05
CA PRO A 458 -7.29 -13.42 -2.42
C PRO A 458 -8.37 -13.69 -1.35
N SER A 459 -8.31 -14.86 -0.71
CA SER A 459 -9.21 -15.26 0.37
C SER A 459 -9.06 -14.40 1.61
N GLU A 460 -7.83 -14.10 2.02
CA GLU A 460 -7.54 -13.23 3.17
C GLU A 460 -7.94 -11.79 2.87
N GLN A 461 -7.67 -11.29 1.67
CA GLN A 461 -8.08 -9.96 1.22
C GLN A 461 -9.60 -9.79 1.23
N ALA A 462 -10.34 -10.77 0.71
CA ALA A 462 -11.80 -10.79 0.76
C ALA A 462 -12.33 -10.77 2.20
N ALA A 463 -11.74 -11.57 3.09
CA ALA A 463 -12.09 -11.63 4.50
C ALA A 463 -11.81 -10.30 5.23
N ILE A 464 -10.68 -9.65 4.93
CA ILE A 464 -10.30 -8.37 5.56
C ILE A 464 -11.21 -7.23 5.09
N ILE A 465 -11.53 -7.15 3.80
CA ILE A 465 -12.29 -6.02 3.23
C ILE A 465 -13.78 -6.12 3.52
N SER A 466 -14.33 -7.34 3.41
CA SER A 466 -15.78 -7.54 3.41
C SER A 466 -16.28 -8.42 4.57
N GLY A 467 -15.38 -9.03 5.35
CA GLY A 467 -15.75 -10.02 6.35
C GLY A 467 -16.33 -11.31 5.76
N SER A 468 -16.21 -11.52 4.44
CA SER A 468 -16.84 -12.61 3.70
C SER A 468 -15.83 -13.55 3.05
N THR A 469 -16.29 -14.72 2.62
CA THR A 469 -15.45 -15.67 1.88
C THR A 469 -15.20 -15.19 0.45
N LEU A 470 -14.12 -15.67 -0.18
CA LEU A 470 -13.73 -15.26 -1.54
C LEU A 470 -14.85 -15.42 -2.58
N ASP A 471 -15.61 -16.51 -2.52
CA ASP A 471 -16.75 -16.77 -3.40
C ASP A 471 -17.88 -15.77 -3.18
N GLN A 472 -18.16 -15.40 -1.92
CA GLN A 472 -19.19 -14.40 -1.60
C GLN A 472 -18.76 -13.02 -2.08
N PHE A 473 -17.53 -12.61 -1.77
CA PHE A 473 -16.97 -11.33 -2.19
C PHE A 473 -16.99 -11.15 -3.71
N LEU A 474 -16.52 -12.16 -4.46
CA LEU A 474 -16.55 -12.14 -5.92
C LEU A 474 -17.98 -12.15 -6.47
N THR A 475 -18.88 -12.95 -5.89
CA THR A 475 -20.30 -12.97 -6.29
C THR A 475 -20.93 -11.58 -6.15
N THR A 476 -20.72 -10.92 -5.01
CA THR A 476 -21.24 -9.56 -4.78
C THR A 476 -20.61 -8.55 -5.75
N THR A 477 -19.30 -8.67 -6.01
CA THR A 477 -18.60 -7.80 -6.97
C THR A 477 -19.20 -7.94 -8.39
N PHE A 478 -19.45 -9.17 -8.84
CA PHE A 478 -20.10 -9.43 -10.12
C PHE A 478 -21.56 -8.95 -10.13
N GLN A 479 -22.31 -9.15 -9.05
CA GLN A 479 -23.67 -8.60 -8.92
C GLN A 479 -23.69 -7.08 -9.07
N ASP A 480 -22.74 -6.37 -8.46
CA ASP A 480 -22.62 -4.92 -8.55
C ASP A 480 -22.19 -4.43 -9.94
N ALA A 481 -21.26 -5.15 -10.58
CA ALA A 481 -20.83 -4.87 -11.95
C ALA A 481 -21.98 -5.10 -12.94
N LEU A 482 -22.69 -6.23 -12.84
CA LEU A 482 -23.83 -6.57 -13.69
C LEU A 482 -25.02 -5.63 -13.46
N ALA A 483 -25.27 -5.19 -12.22
CA ALA A 483 -26.28 -4.18 -11.93
C ALA A 483 -25.91 -2.81 -12.55
N ALA A 484 -24.62 -2.43 -12.51
CA ALA A 484 -24.14 -1.21 -13.17
C ALA A 484 -24.25 -1.31 -14.69
N PHE A 485 -23.86 -2.44 -15.28
CA PHE A 485 -24.04 -2.75 -16.70
C PHE A 485 -25.51 -2.63 -17.11
N HIS A 486 -26.41 -3.25 -16.35
CA HIS A 486 -27.87 -3.21 -16.57
C HIS A 486 -28.42 -1.79 -16.54
N ARG A 487 -27.95 -0.92 -15.63
CA ARG A 487 -28.31 0.52 -15.59
C ARG A 487 -27.76 1.30 -16.77
N THR A 488 -26.52 1.04 -17.17
CA THR A 488 -25.87 1.70 -18.31
C THR A 488 -26.61 1.40 -19.62
N LEU A 489 -27.11 0.16 -19.80
CA LEU A 489 -27.93 -0.23 -20.94
C LEU A 489 -29.26 0.55 -21.04
N SER A 490 -29.86 0.96 -19.92
CA SER A 490 -31.07 1.82 -19.91
C SER A 490 -30.77 3.27 -20.28
N PHE A 491 -29.60 3.78 -19.89
CA PHE A 491 -29.27 5.19 -20.04
C PHE A 491 -28.78 5.55 -21.44
N LEU A 492 -27.94 4.70 -22.03
CA LEU A 492 -27.20 5.05 -23.25
C LEU A 492 -27.98 4.88 -24.57
N LYS A 493 -29.24 4.39 -24.54
CA LYS A 493 -30.04 4.06 -25.74
C LYS A 493 -29.20 3.40 -26.85
N LEU A 494 -28.27 2.52 -26.45
CA LEU A 494 -27.34 1.87 -27.39
C LEU A 494 -28.14 1.08 -28.42
N ASP A 495 -27.75 1.21 -29.69
CA ASP A 495 -28.27 0.37 -30.77
C ASP A 495 -27.75 -1.06 -30.55
N ARG A 496 -28.54 -1.87 -29.84
CA ARG A 496 -28.16 -3.21 -29.37
C ARG A 496 -27.88 -4.19 -30.51
N ASN A 497 -28.30 -3.86 -31.73
CA ASN A 497 -28.03 -4.65 -32.94
C ASN A 497 -26.59 -4.46 -33.45
N ARG A 498 -25.84 -3.47 -32.94
CA ARG A 498 -24.43 -3.21 -33.30
C ARG A 498 -23.42 -3.76 -32.30
N PHE A 499 -23.86 -4.21 -31.13
CA PHE A 499 -22.98 -4.76 -30.10
C PHE A 499 -23.01 -6.28 -30.16
N ASP A 500 -21.85 -6.92 -30.27
CA ASP A 500 -21.73 -8.38 -30.19
C ASP A 500 -21.55 -8.83 -28.72
N GLU A 501 -21.24 -10.11 -28.50
CA GLU A 501 -21.04 -10.67 -27.16
C GLU A 501 -19.75 -10.19 -26.52
N ASP A 502 -18.71 -10.03 -27.33
CA ASP A 502 -17.39 -9.57 -26.89
C ASP A 502 -17.48 -8.13 -26.36
N ASP A 503 -18.28 -7.27 -26.99
CA ASP A 503 -18.48 -5.90 -26.50
C ASP A 503 -19.15 -5.85 -25.11
N PHE A 504 -20.10 -6.75 -24.82
CA PHE A 504 -20.75 -6.81 -23.50
C PHE A 504 -19.79 -7.36 -22.45
N ASN A 505 -18.99 -8.36 -22.82
CA ASN A 505 -17.96 -8.94 -21.98
C ASN A 505 -16.92 -7.88 -21.61
N GLY A 506 -16.45 -7.08 -22.56
CA GLY A 506 -15.49 -6.01 -22.33
C GLY A 506 -16.01 -4.92 -21.38
N ILE A 507 -17.29 -4.54 -21.50
CA ILE A 507 -17.90 -3.57 -20.56
C ILE A 507 -18.02 -4.17 -19.15
N VAL A 508 -18.44 -5.42 -19.02
CA VAL A 508 -18.54 -6.10 -17.72
C VAL A 508 -17.15 -6.29 -17.10
N ALA A 509 -16.15 -6.67 -17.89
CA ALA A 509 -14.76 -6.79 -17.46
C ALA A 509 -14.23 -5.46 -16.91
N ALA A 510 -14.41 -4.35 -17.64
CA ALA A 510 -14.01 -3.02 -17.17
C ALA A 510 -14.72 -2.59 -15.87
N LEU A 511 -16.00 -2.93 -15.72
CA LEU A 511 -16.76 -2.64 -14.50
C LEU A 511 -16.29 -3.50 -13.30
N VAL A 512 -15.94 -4.76 -13.55
CA VAL A 512 -15.37 -5.66 -12.54
C VAL A 512 -13.96 -5.20 -12.16
N GLU A 513 -13.12 -4.87 -13.14
CA GLU A 513 -11.76 -4.37 -12.95
C GLU A 513 -11.75 -3.07 -12.16
N ALA A 514 -12.59 -2.09 -12.50
CA ALA A 514 -12.67 -0.83 -11.76
C ALA A 514 -13.00 -1.00 -10.26
N ARG A 515 -13.64 -2.13 -9.89
CA ARG A 515 -13.97 -2.47 -8.49
C ARG A 515 -12.86 -3.24 -7.78
N LEU A 516 -11.95 -3.87 -8.52
CA LEU A 516 -10.93 -4.77 -8.00
C LEU A 516 -9.51 -4.19 -8.11
N GLU A 517 -9.20 -3.44 -9.17
CA GLU A 517 -7.87 -2.92 -9.46
C GLU A 517 -7.44 -1.85 -8.44
N GLY A 518 -8.33 -0.89 -8.14
CA GLY A 518 -7.99 0.29 -7.32
C GLY A 518 -7.70 0.01 -5.84
N LEU A 519 -8.08 -1.15 -5.30
CA LEU A 519 -7.93 -1.49 -3.88
C LEU A 519 -7.21 -2.83 -3.64
N LEU A 520 -7.33 -3.80 -4.57
CA LEU A 520 -6.83 -5.18 -4.41
C LEU A 520 -5.74 -5.55 -5.41
N GLY A 521 -5.54 -4.72 -6.45
CA GLY A 521 -4.66 -4.98 -7.58
C GLY A 521 -4.94 -6.29 -8.29
N TRP A 522 -6.19 -6.77 -8.26
CA TRP A 522 -6.61 -7.86 -9.12
C TRP A 522 -6.97 -7.27 -10.48
N GLN A 523 -6.57 -7.97 -11.53
CA GLN A 523 -6.79 -7.53 -12.91
C GLN A 523 -7.87 -8.41 -13.53
N ALA A 524 -8.75 -7.80 -14.33
CA ALA A 524 -9.65 -8.54 -15.20
C ALA A 524 -9.00 -8.53 -16.60
N HIS A 525 -8.30 -9.61 -16.96
CA HIS A 525 -7.50 -9.62 -18.18
C HIS A 525 -8.28 -10.25 -19.33
N GLU A 526 -8.36 -9.55 -20.47
CA GLU A 526 -8.73 -10.14 -21.77
C GLU A 526 -7.51 -10.76 -22.45
N GLN A 527 -7.59 -12.06 -22.73
CA GLN A 527 -6.71 -12.85 -23.60
C GLN A 527 -5.27 -13.20 -23.14
N SER A 528 -5.09 -14.50 -22.87
CA SER A 528 -4.05 -15.32 -23.51
C SER A 528 -4.71 -16.60 -24.08
N PRO A 529 -4.21 -17.21 -25.18
CA PRO A 529 -4.73 -18.47 -25.68
C PRO A 529 -4.59 -19.56 -24.61
N GLY A 530 -5.68 -20.25 -24.25
CA GLY A 530 -5.59 -21.29 -23.22
C GLY A 530 -6.78 -22.23 -23.22
N GLY A 531 -6.49 -23.52 -23.44
CA GLY A 531 -7.46 -24.62 -23.53
C GLY A 531 -7.73 -25.08 -24.96
N TYR A 532 -8.25 -26.30 -25.09
CA TYR A 532 -8.55 -26.92 -26.39
C TYR A 532 -10.04 -26.95 -26.64
N THR A 533 -10.47 -26.45 -27.80
CA THR A 533 -11.82 -26.74 -28.31
C THR A 533 -11.95 -28.23 -28.63
N ARG A 534 -13.17 -28.74 -28.78
CA ARG A 534 -13.45 -30.14 -29.20
C ARG A 534 -12.77 -30.53 -30.53
N LYS A 535 -12.30 -29.55 -31.31
CA LYS A 535 -11.54 -29.72 -32.56
C LYS A 535 -10.01 -29.61 -32.40
N GLY A 536 -9.50 -29.45 -31.17
CA GLY A 536 -8.07 -29.35 -30.88
C GLY A 536 -7.45 -27.96 -31.11
N ASN A 537 -8.23 -26.95 -31.50
CA ASN A 537 -7.74 -25.58 -31.67
C ASN A 537 -7.74 -24.82 -30.33
N ALA A 538 -6.79 -23.91 -30.16
CA ALA A 538 -6.73 -22.99 -29.02
C ALA A 538 -8.03 -22.15 -28.95
N GLY A 539 -8.78 -22.30 -27.87
CA GLY A 539 -9.98 -21.50 -27.61
C GLY A 539 -9.64 -20.10 -27.10
N ARG A 540 -10.44 -19.10 -27.46
CA ARG A 540 -10.43 -17.78 -26.80
C ARG A 540 -11.32 -17.84 -25.56
N ARG A 541 -10.84 -17.23 -24.48
CA ARG A 541 -11.54 -17.07 -23.20
C ARG A 541 -12.14 -15.67 -23.15
N ASP A 542 -13.29 -15.49 -22.46
CA ASP A 542 -13.92 -14.17 -22.33
C ASP A 542 -13.10 -13.24 -21.42
N PHE A 543 -12.97 -13.55 -20.12
CA PHE A 543 -11.92 -12.97 -19.28
C PHE A 543 -11.69 -13.75 -17.98
N ALA A 544 -10.55 -13.53 -17.32
CA ALA A 544 -10.23 -14.11 -16.02
C ALA A 544 -9.87 -13.01 -15.02
N ILE A 545 -10.25 -13.22 -13.76
CA ILE A 545 -9.74 -12.43 -12.64
C ILE A 545 -8.43 -13.05 -12.22
N ARG A 546 -7.34 -12.29 -12.36
CA ARG A 546 -5.99 -12.76 -12.06
C ARG A 546 -5.34 -11.93 -10.97
N ARG A 547 -4.53 -12.62 -10.17
CA ARG A 547 -3.58 -12.00 -9.24
C ARG A 547 -2.31 -12.81 -9.28
N ARG A 548 -1.15 -12.15 -9.43
CA ARG A 548 0.16 -12.85 -9.37
C ARG A 548 0.30 -13.98 -10.37
N GLY A 549 -0.32 -13.84 -11.55
CA GLY A 549 -0.32 -14.86 -12.60
C GLY A 549 -1.26 -16.05 -12.35
N GLU A 550 -1.93 -16.11 -11.20
CA GLU A 550 -2.93 -17.13 -10.89
C GLU A 550 -4.33 -16.68 -11.28
N ASP A 551 -5.10 -17.57 -11.91
CA ASP A 551 -6.52 -17.37 -12.19
C ASP A 551 -7.31 -17.59 -10.88
N ILE A 552 -7.79 -16.51 -10.27
CA ILE A 552 -8.65 -16.55 -9.07
C ILE A 552 -10.03 -17.03 -9.46
N ALA A 553 -10.55 -16.47 -10.56
CA ALA A 553 -11.85 -16.82 -11.10
C ALA A 553 -11.87 -16.71 -12.62
N MET A 554 -12.74 -17.51 -13.24
CA MET A 554 -12.96 -17.50 -14.69
C MET A 554 -14.36 -17.02 -15.00
N PHE A 555 -14.49 -16.24 -16.06
CA PHE A 555 -15.77 -15.76 -16.58
C PHE A 555 -15.98 -16.29 -18.00
N GLU A 556 -17.19 -16.81 -18.24
CA GLU A 556 -17.71 -17.10 -19.57
C GLU A 556 -19.10 -16.49 -19.67
N ALA A 557 -19.46 -15.99 -20.84
CA ALA A 557 -20.79 -15.50 -21.13
C ALA A 557 -21.35 -16.11 -22.42
N LEU A 558 -22.65 -15.94 -22.62
CA LEU A 558 -23.29 -16.14 -23.91
C LEU A 558 -24.57 -15.31 -24.07
N LYS A 559 -24.87 -14.91 -25.31
CA LYS A 559 -26.21 -14.44 -25.71
C LYS A 559 -27.13 -15.63 -26.02
N ALA A 560 -28.23 -15.74 -25.27
CA ALA A 560 -29.22 -16.81 -25.47
C ALA A 560 -30.64 -16.28 -25.41
N SER A 561 -31.44 -16.60 -26.44
CA SER A 561 -32.85 -16.23 -26.53
C SER A 561 -33.80 -17.40 -26.30
N GLN A 562 -33.28 -18.64 -26.20
CA GLN A 562 -34.07 -19.85 -26.00
C GLN A 562 -33.60 -20.60 -24.74
N PRO A 563 -34.51 -21.01 -23.82
CA PRO A 563 -34.14 -21.71 -22.59
C PRO A 563 -33.45 -23.06 -22.86
N ASN A 564 -33.80 -23.75 -23.95
CA ASN A 564 -33.23 -25.04 -24.32
C ASN A 564 -32.01 -24.93 -25.24
N ASP A 565 -31.31 -23.79 -25.24
CA ASP A 565 -30.13 -23.59 -26.08
C ASP A 565 -28.98 -24.48 -25.61
N GLN A 566 -28.60 -25.45 -26.45
CA GLN A 566 -27.52 -26.39 -26.17
C GLN A 566 -26.18 -25.68 -25.87
N ARG A 567 -26.00 -24.45 -26.37
CA ARG A 567 -24.80 -23.62 -26.11
C ARG A 567 -24.62 -23.28 -24.63
N ILE A 568 -25.69 -23.19 -23.83
CA ILE A 568 -25.59 -22.94 -22.38
C ILE A 568 -24.80 -24.09 -21.72
N LYS A 569 -25.10 -25.33 -22.10
CA LYS A 569 -24.39 -26.52 -21.62
C LYS A 569 -22.95 -26.57 -22.13
N GLU A 570 -22.73 -26.18 -23.39
CA GLU A 570 -21.38 -26.12 -23.97
C GLU A 570 -20.49 -25.10 -23.26
N HIS A 571 -21.01 -23.91 -22.93
CA HIS A 571 -20.29 -22.88 -22.19
C HIS A 571 -20.01 -23.30 -20.73
N LEU A 572 -20.96 -23.99 -20.08
CA LEU A 572 -20.68 -24.63 -18.78
C LEU A 572 -19.52 -25.62 -18.88
N HIS A 573 -19.48 -26.45 -19.92
CA HIS A 573 -18.42 -27.45 -20.09
C HIS A 573 -17.07 -26.81 -20.40
N LYS A 574 -17.06 -25.72 -21.18
CA LYS A 574 -15.86 -24.90 -21.47
C LYS A 574 -15.23 -24.35 -20.19
N LEU A 575 -16.03 -23.83 -19.24
CA LEU A 575 -15.52 -23.28 -17.98
C LEU A 575 -14.62 -24.27 -17.22
N PHE A 576 -14.98 -25.55 -17.19
CA PHE A 576 -14.17 -26.59 -16.55
C PHE A 576 -12.92 -26.98 -17.35
N GLY A 577 -12.94 -26.77 -18.67
CA GLY A 577 -11.81 -27.08 -19.57
C GLY A 577 -10.80 -25.94 -19.72
N TYR A 578 -11.15 -24.71 -19.33
CA TYR A 578 -10.32 -23.52 -19.55
C TYR A 578 -9.48 -23.09 -18.36
N SER A 579 -9.83 -23.44 -17.12
CA SER A 579 -9.12 -22.93 -15.94
C SER A 579 -8.97 -23.96 -14.82
N SER A 580 -7.87 -23.88 -14.09
CA SER A 580 -7.68 -24.53 -12.78
C SER A 580 -8.34 -23.77 -11.64
N ALA A 581 -8.95 -22.60 -11.89
CA ALA A 581 -9.68 -21.83 -10.89
C ALA A 581 -10.83 -22.64 -10.27
N ASN A 582 -11.10 -22.35 -8.99
CA ASN A 582 -12.15 -23.01 -8.21
C ASN A 582 -13.45 -22.22 -8.14
N ILE A 583 -13.46 -20.97 -8.66
CA ILE A 583 -14.63 -20.11 -8.72
C ILE A 583 -14.83 -19.72 -10.19
N LEU A 584 -15.98 -20.10 -10.75
CA LEU A 584 -16.30 -19.92 -12.15
C LEU A 584 -17.61 -19.14 -12.27
N PHE A 585 -17.72 -18.30 -13.29
CA PHE A 585 -18.89 -17.47 -13.56
C PHE A 585 -19.42 -17.78 -14.95
N LEU A 586 -20.73 -18.04 -15.05
CA LEU A 586 -21.44 -18.15 -16.32
C LEU A 586 -22.53 -17.08 -16.41
N VAL A 587 -22.41 -16.15 -17.37
CA VAL A 587 -23.40 -15.08 -17.56
C VAL A 587 -24.20 -15.30 -18.84
N ILE A 588 -25.52 -15.38 -18.71
CA ILE A 588 -26.44 -15.46 -19.83
C ILE A 588 -27.07 -14.08 -20.06
N TYR A 589 -26.76 -13.46 -21.19
CA TYR A 589 -27.46 -12.28 -21.67
C TYR A 589 -28.75 -12.74 -22.38
N SER A 590 -29.88 -12.62 -21.68
CA SER A 590 -31.18 -13.09 -22.16
C SER A 590 -31.95 -11.97 -22.84
N ASP A 591 -32.20 -12.14 -24.14
CA ASP A 591 -33.10 -11.29 -24.93
C ASP A 591 -34.55 -11.81 -24.93
N ARG A 592 -34.95 -12.61 -23.93
CA ARG A 592 -36.33 -13.09 -23.79
C ARG A 592 -37.26 -12.03 -23.19
N PRO A 593 -38.56 -12.04 -23.56
CA PRO A 593 -39.58 -11.27 -22.83
C PRO A 593 -39.67 -11.65 -21.36
N ASP A 594 -39.55 -12.95 -21.05
CA ASP A 594 -39.54 -13.47 -19.68
C ASP A 594 -38.20 -14.17 -19.38
N ALA A 595 -37.43 -13.57 -18.48
CA ALA A 595 -36.14 -14.11 -18.05
C ALA A 595 -36.28 -15.22 -16.98
N SER A 596 -37.47 -15.45 -16.41
CA SER A 596 -37.69 -16.51 -15.43
C SER A 596 -37.54 -17.91 -16.05
N GLU A 597 -38.12 -18.14 -17.23
CA GLU A 597 -37.97 -19.39 -17.98
C GLU A 597 -36.49 -19.71 -18.30
N MET A 598 -35.68 -18.67 -18.57
CA MET A 598 -34.25 -18.85 -18.79
C MET A 598 -33.52 -19.23 -17.48
N ARG A 599 -33.93 -18.68 -16.33
CA ARG A 599 -33.37 -19.07 -15.03
C ARG A 599 -33.70 -20.52 -14.69
N ASP A 600 -34.92 -20.97 -14.97
CA ASP A 600 -35.33 -22.37 -14.75
C ASP A 600 -34.53 -23.34 -15.63
N ALA A 601 -34.28 -22.97 -16.88
CA ALA A 601 -33.43 -23.78 -17.74
C ALA A 601 -31.98 -23.83 -17.27
N VAL A 602 -31.42 -22.69 -16.84
CA VAL A 602 -30.05 -22.62 -16.27
C VAL A 602 -29.96 -23.43 -14.97
N TRP A 603 -31.02 -23.44 -14.15
CA TRP A 603 -31.11 -24.27 -12.95
C TRP A 603 -31.00 -25.76 -13.27
N GLU A 604 -31.64 -26.24 -14.34
CA GLU A 604 -31.53 -27.63 -14.79
C GLU A 604 -30.17 -27.94 -15.45
N VAL A 605 -29.59 -26.99 -16.19
CA VAL A 605 -28.25 -27.16 -16.80
C VAL A 605 -27.15 -27.19 -15.74
N ALA A 606 -27.27 -26.44 -14.64
CA ALA A 606 -26.32 -26.47 -13.53
C ALA A 606 -26.20 -27.86 -12.87
N ALA A 607 -27.16 -28.76 -13.08
CA ALA A 607 -27.07 -30.15 -12.61
C ALA A 607 -26.24 -31.07 -13.52
N GLN A 608 -25.73 -30.57 -14.66
CA GLN A 608 -25.17 -31.38 -15.75
C GLN A 608 -23.71 -31.00 -16.09
N PRO A 609 -22.76 -31.18 -15.14
CA PRO A 609 -21.35 -30.88 -15.40
C PRO A 609 -20.74 -31.80 -16.48
N PRO A 610 -19.56 -31.45 -17.03
CA PRO A 610 -18.85 -32.32 -17.97
C PRO A 610 -18.36 -33.61 -17.29
N THR A 611 -18.04 -34.62 -18.11
CA THR A 611 -17.47 -35.88 -17.65
C THR A 611 -16.18 -35.64 -16.85
N GLY A 612 -16.05 -36.29 -15.69
CA GLY A 612 -14.91 -36.11 -14.77
C GLY A 612 -15.18 -35.15 -13.61
N THR A 613 -16.31 -34.43 -13.63
CA THR A 613 -16.73 -33.53 -12.54
C THR A 613 -17.98 -34.06 -11.86
N THR A 614 -17.96 -34.13 -10.53
CA THR A 614 -19.12 -34.56 -9.72
C THR A 614 -19.97 -33.35 -9.35
N TYR A 615 -21.27 -33.37 -9.65
CA TYR A 615 -22.22 -32.39 -9.12
C TYR A 615 -22.56 -32.71 -7.66
N LEU A 616 -22.57 -31.70 -6.79
CA LEU A 616 -22.91 -31.85 -5.37
C LEU A 616 -24.33 -31.34 -5.10
N HIS A 617 -24.57 -30.04 -5.27
CA HIS A 617 -25.86 -29.40 -5.07
C HIS A 617 -25.90 -28.02 -5.73
N ARG A 618 -27.09 -27.40 -5.76
CA ARG A 618 -27.30 -26.03 -6.21
C ARG A 618 -28.19 -25.24 -5.26
N THR A 619 -27.92 -23.95 -5.10
CA THR A 619 -28.69 -23.04 -4.24
C THR A 619 -29.01 -21.74 -4.97
N HIS A 620 -30.08 -21.07 -4.54
CA HIS A 620 -30.42 -19.74 -5.02
C HIS A 620 -29.68 -18.68 -4.22
N ILE A 621 -29.20 -17.65 -4.92
CA ILE A 621 -28.74 -16.39 -4.34
C ILE A 621 -29.82 -15.36 -4.67
N ALA A 622 -30.46 -14.81 -3.63
CA ALA A 622 -31.55 -13.85 -3.79
C ALA A 622 -31.06 -12.55 -4.45
N ALA A 623 -31.98 -11.85 -5.13
CA ALA A 623 -31.73 -10.49 -5.57
C ALA A 623 -31.73 -9.54 -4.35
N GLU A 624 -30.84 -8.55 -4.35
CA GLU A 624 -30.73 -7.55 -3.28
C GLU A 624 -30.82 -6.14 -3.91
N GLY A 625 -31.98 -5.51 -3.79
CA GLY A 625 -32.26 -4.22 -4.45
C GLY A 625 -32.10 -4.31 -5.97
N VAL A 626 -31.08 -3.64 -6.51
CA VAL A 626 -30.75 -3.61 -7.95
C VAL A 626 -29.79 -4.73 -8.38
N ARG A 627 -29.26 -5.52 -7.43
CA ARG A 627 -28.36 -6.65 -7.73
C ARG A 627 -29.14 -7.83 -8.30
N PRO A 628 -28.70 -8.43 -9.42
CA PRO A 628 -29.39 -9.57 -10.01
C PRO A 628 -29.30 -10.81 -9.11
N ALA A 629 -30.37 -11.60 -9.10
CA ALA A 629 -30.34 -12.94 -8.50
C ALA A 629 -29.37 -13.86 -9.27
N ALA A 630 -28.85 -14.87 -8.57
CA ALA A 630 -27.94 -15.85 -9.15
C ALA A 630 -28.25 -17.27 -8.70
N ILE A 631 -27.67 -18.25 -9.38
CA ILE A 631 -27.68 -19.65 -8.96
C ILE A 631 -26.25 -20.04 -8.62
N ARG A 632 -26.05 -20.69 -7.49
CA ARG A 632 -24.75 -21.26 -7.10
C ARG A 632 -24.80 -22.76 -7.30
N GLY A 633 -23.94 -23.29 -8.15
CA GLY A 633 -23.68 -24.73 -8.27
C GLY A 633 -22.38 -25.12 -7.55
N ALA A 634 -22.43 -26.18 -6.76
CA ALA A 634 -21.28 -26.77 -6.09
C ALA A 634 -20.90 -28.10 -6.77
N TYR A 635 -19.61 -28.26 -7.06
CA TYR A 635 -19.06 -29.39 -7.82
C TYR A 635 -17.73 -29.86 -7.21
N LYS A 636 -17.29 -31.05 -7.61
CA LYS A 636 -15.98 -31.60 -7.27
C LYS A 636 -15.25 -32.06 -8.52
N ARG A 637 -14.10 -31.45 -8.82
CA ARG A 637 -13.24 -31.78 -9.97
C ARG A 637 -11.90 -32.28 -9.43
N ASP A 638 -11.51 -33.50 -9.77
CA ASP A 638 -10.26 -34.12 -9.31
C ASP A 638 -10.05 -34.07 -7.79
N GLY A 639 -11.15 -34.16 -7.03
CA GLY A 639 -11.12 -34.11 -5.57
C GLY A 639 -11.17 -32.69 -4.96
N ILE A 640 -11.09 -31.64 -5.79
CA ILE A 640 -11.11 -30.23 -5.38
C ILE A 640 -12.53 -29.65 -5.53
N ASP A 641 -12.97 -28.86 -4.56
CA ASP A 641 -14.26 -28.19 -4.59
C ASP A 641 -14.24 -27.01 -5.59
N VAL A 642 -15.22 -26.99 -6.48
CA VAL A 642 -15.39 -25.96 -7.51
C VAL A 642 -16.79 -25.38 -7.39
N THR A 643 -16.89 -24.06 -7.40
CA THR A 643 -18.16 -23.33 -7.40
C THR A 643 -18.39 -22.67 -8.75
N VAL A 644 -19.58 -22.83 -9.33
CA VAL A 644 -20.01 -22.08 -10.52
C VAL A 644 -21.17 -21.18 -10.15
N ILE A 645 -21.05 -19.88 -10.41
CA ILE A 645 -22.11 -18.89 -10.20
C ILE A 645 -22.72 -18.53 -11.55
N PHE A 646 -24.03 -18.72 -11.67
CA PHE A 646 -24.79 -18.46 -12.88
C PHE A 646 -25.61 -17.18 -12.74
N PHE A 647 -25.46 -16.26 -13.69
CA PHE A 647 -26.28 -15.06 -13.80
C PHE A 647 -27.14 -15.11 -15.06
N VAL A 648 -28.41 -14.71 -14.94
CA VAL A 648 -29.29 -14.48 -16.09
C VAL A 648 -29.69 -13.01 -16.10
N ILE A 649 -29.16 -12.26 -17.07
CA ILE A 649 -29.39 -10.83 -17.23
C ILE A 649 -30.53 -10.62 -18.22
N ASP A 650 -31.61 -10.00 -17.77
CA ASP A 650 -32.73 -9.58 -18.61
C ASP A 650 -32.32 -8.34 -19.42
N MET A 651 -31.90 -8.56 -20.66
CA MET A 651 -31.47 -7.49 -21.55
C MET A 651 -32.65 -6.59 -21.95
N ARG A 652 -33.90 -7.08 -21.92
CA ARG A 652 -35.10 -6.31 -22.28
C ARG A 652 -35.63 -5.40 -21.16
N GLN A 653 -35.16 -5.59 -19.92
CA GLN A 653 -35.64 -4.89 -18.73
C GLN A 653 -37.17 -5.03 -18.55
N SER A 654 -37.70 -6.20 -18.90
CA SER A 654 -39.14 -6.46 -18.99
C SER A 654 -39.84 -6.22 -17.65
N SER A 655 -39.22 -6.62 -16.54
CA SER A 655 -39.77 -6.41 -15.19
C SER A 655 -39.82 -4.94 -14.77
N GLN A 656 -38.79 -4.15 -15.07
CA GLN A 656 -38.73 -2.71 -14.77
C GLN A 656 -39.69 -1.91 -15.64
N ARG A 657 -39.84 -2.29 -16.92
CA ARG A 657 -40.79 -1.68 -17.85
C ARG A 657 -42.23 -2.00 -17.49
N ALA A 658 -42.52 -3.25 -17.14
CA ALA A 658 -43.84 -3.67 -16.66
C ALA A 658 -44.24 -2.92 -15.39
N ALA A 659 -43.30 -2.67 -14.46
CA ALA A 659 -43.56 -1.94 -13.22
C ALA A 659 -43.96 -0.46 -13.43
N VAL A 660 -43.59 0.14 -14.56
CA VAL A 660 -43.93 1.54 -14.90
C VAL A 660 -44.91 1.66 -16.09
N GLY A 661 -45.45 0.54 -16.58
CA GLY A 661 -46.37 0.51 -17.72
C GLY A 661 -45.75 0.92 -19.07
N ALA A 662 -44.41 0.84 -19.20
CA ALA A 662 -43.72 1.17 -20.44
C ALA A 662 -43.93 0.07 -21.52
N PRO A 663 -44.07 0.43 -22.80
CA PRO A 663 -44.34 -0.52 -23.87
C PRO A 663 -43.21 -1.55 -24.03
N THR A 664 -43.60 -2.79 -24.31
CA THR A 664 -42.68 -3.90 -24.60
C THR A 664 -41.87 -3.57 -25.86
N VAL A 665 -40.55 -3.52 -25.76
CA VAL A 665 -39.70 -3.34 -26.95
C VAL A 665 -39.59 -4.67 -27.68
N PHE A 666 -40.15 -4.72 -28.88
CA PHE A 666 -39.89 -5.78 -29.84
C PHE A 666 -38.52 -5.51 -30.49
N LEU A 667 -37.53 -6.30 -30.11
CA LEU A 667 -36.32 -6.46 -30.92
C LEU A 667 -36.72 -7.42 -32.05
N GLY A 668 -36.71 -6.91 -33.29
CA GLY A 668 -37.09 -7.67 -34.47
C GLY A 668 -36.24 -8.93 -34.62
N ALA A 669 -36.88 -10.00 -35.12
CA ALA A 669 -36.17 -11.16 -35.64
C ALA A 669 -35.75 -10.84 -37.08
N GLU A 670 -34.44 -10.75 -37.31
CA GLU A 670 -33.80 -11.11 -38.58
C GLU A 670 -32.66 -12.09 -38.27
#